data_AF-A0A3C1W5B8-F1
#
_entry.id   AF-A0A3C1W5B8-F1
#
_cell.length_a   1.000
_cell.length_b   1.000
_cell.length_c   1.000
_cell.angle_alpha   90.00
_cell.angle_beta   90.00
_cell.angle_gamma   90.00
#
_symmetry.space_group_name_H-M   'P 1'
#
loop_
_entity.id
_entity.type
_entity.pdbx_description
1 polymer ?
#
loop_
_entity_poly.entity_id
_entity_poly.type
_entity_poly.pdbx_seq_one_letter_code
_entity_poly.pdbx_strand_id
1 'polypeptide(L)'
;SDLRITEINYNALPASALEASDGANLPIPRLYRGGDFEFIEISNVSDSAVTLDGVQFTDGITFTFPVINLQPAGYVIIVADLEGFETRYGTGLPVAGQYSGTLNNGGERISLVTSDGSSIQDFVYDDGGTWPGRADGIGSSLEVIDPASDYNNSENWRSSSEYNGSPGASGAGPDGRIVINEVLTNTDLPALDRIELYNTTTSSIDVMNWYLSDASGNYRKFRIPTGSIPAGGYMTWDENDFNASEDLSISSYAGTDATAPTTVFRPGHGLSTGDVITISGYAGNGAYNGTFEVTATGPDSFTIPAAFIDNHGTKGAYTRGEPFALSAQGDKVWLLEGNAQGHLLRFVDVVEFAAARNGEALGRWPNGGGSETLVSMTAATFGAMNAPAQVGPVIISEVMYHPVATPENSFEYVELFNPGPAIENLANWRIRGGVDFDFTAEHSLNTGETILVVGFDPATDLISSTNFRSHYGIGPEVPLLGPWSDGPLRNDQGIVRLQRPDMPPPADLELYPQVTEDEVRYLATAPWPTGPDGNGGSLQRVDSSLFGNFSSSWTGETPSPGTAAAEISYADFRELTFGPGSPAGSSELEDFDLDGFLNIVEYALGLNPLLADASLAPSPVIEGGELTLTFPSNPLLSDVRSIVEFSTDLATWTPLGDVAVPTGNSSGLRKASITMAPYERLFLRISVTTIP
;
A
#
# COMPACT_ATOMS: atom_id res chain seq x y z
N SER A 1 -26.00 20.22 12.25
CA SER A 1 -25.62 21.63 12.42
C SER A 1 -25.15 22.13 11.06
N ASP A 2 -25.35 23.41 10.75
CA ASP A 2 -25.08 23.98 9.43
C ASP A 2 -23.59 24.28 9.20
N LEU A 3 -22.79 24.31 10.28
CA LEU A 3 -21.34 24.52 10.26
C LEU A 3 -20.60 23.22 10.56
N ARG A 4 -19.51 22.99 9.84
CA ARG A 4 -18.66 21.80 9.99
C ARG A 4 -17.19 22.19 9.88
N ILE A 5 -16.37 21.72 10.82
CA ILE A 5 -14.92 21.73 10.65
C ILE A 5 -14.61 20.75 9.52
N THR A 6 -13.90 21.20 8.49
CA THR A 6 -13.63 20.38 7.29
C THR A 6 -12.18 20.01 7.12
N GLU A 7 -11.27 20.80 7.69
CA GLU A 7 -9.84 20.57 7.58
C GLU A 7 -9.11 21.03 8.85
N ILE A 8 -8.15 20.23 9.32
CA ILE A 8 -7.26 20.54 10.45
C ILE A 8 -5.82 20.26 10.04
N ASN A 9 -4.94 21.23 10.20
CA ASN A 9 -3.49 21.03 10.08
C ASN A 9 -2.86 21.24 11.46
N TYR A 10 -2.62 20.15 12.21
CA TYR A 10 -2.22 20.16 13.64
C TYR A 10 -0.76 19.79 13.92
N ASN A 11 0.01 19.45 12.89
CA ASN A 11 1.45 19.26 12.96
C ASN A 11 2.02 19.63 11.59
N ALA A 12 1.90 20.90 11.21
CA ALA A 12 2.29 21.33 9.88
C ALA A 12 3.82 21.18 9.69
N LEU A 13 4.23 20.87 8.45
CA LEU A 13 5.65 20.82 8.12
C LEU A 13 6.37 22.13 8.47
N PRO A 14 7.62 22.08 8.94
CA PRO A 14 8.45 23.25 9.12
C PRO A 14 8.58 24.08 7.84
N ALA A 15 9.06 25.32 7.99
CA ALA A 15 9.34 26.18 6.84
C ALA A 15 10.41 25.54 5.94
N SER A 16 10.14 25.52 4.64
CA SER A 16 11.14 25.27 3.60
C SER A 16 12.22 26.36 3.59
N ALA A 17 13.35 26.14 2.91
CA ALA A 17 14.39 27.16 2.79
C ALA A 17 13.89 28.42 2.08
N LEU A 18 12.96 28.29 1.14
CA LEU A 18 12.32 29.43 0.47
C LEU A 18 11.50 30.25 1.47
N GLU A 19 10.59 29.62 2.21
CA GLU A 19 9.74 30.29 3.21
C GLU A 19 10.60 30.90 4.35
N ALA A 20 11.67 30.23 4.75
CA ALA A 20 12.62 30.77 5.72
C ALA A 20 13.36 32.00 5.18
N SER A 21 13.70 32.01 3.88
CA SER A 21 14.31 33.17 3.24
C SER A 21 13.35 34.35 3.12
N ASP A 22 12.08 34.09 2.83
CA ASP A 22 11.03 35.11 2.79
C ASP A 22 10.81 35.73 4.18
N GLY A 23 10.72 34.88 5.22
CA GLY A 23 10.63 35.31 6.61
C GLY A 23 11.82 36.17 7.06
N ALA A 24 13.04 35.87 6.59
CA ALA A 24 14.23 36.67 6.88
C ALA A 24 14.22 38.05 6.19
N ASN A 25 13.49 38.20 5.08
CA ASN A 25 13.40 39.43 4.30
C ASN A 25 12.26 40.36 4.72
N LEU A 26 11.45 39.95 5.70
CA LEU A 26 10.38 40.78 6.25
C LEU A 26 10.91 42.04 6.93
N PRO A 27 10.09 43.11 7.05
CA PRO A 27 10.45 44.32 7.78
C PRO A 27 10.91 44.04 9.21
N ILE A 28 10.35 43.00 9.84
CA ILE A 28 10.84 42.40 11.07
C ILE A 28 11.20 40.94 10.74
N PRO A 29 12.49 40.61 10.60
CA PRO A 29 12.90 39.25 10.25
C PRO A 29 12.39 38.23 11.27
N ARG A 30 11.86 37.12 10.76
CA ARG A 30 11.28 36.04 11.56
C ARG A 30 11.74 34.67 11.05
N LEU A 31 11.83 33.71 11.97
CA LEU A 31 12.03 32.30 11.66
C LEU A 31 10.71 31.58 11.87
N TYR A 32 10.13 31.06 10.79
CA TYR A 32 8.93 30.25 10.85
C TYR A 32 9.23 28.83 11.32
N ARG A 33 8.29 28.25 12.08
CA ARG A 33 8.28 26.87 12.57
C ARG A 33 7.00 26.17 12.12
N GLY A 34 6.94 24.84 12.22
CA GLY A 34 5.76 24.06 11.83
C GLY A 34 4.45 24.63 12.38
N GLY A 35 4.40 24.88 13.69
CA GLY A 35 3.22 25.46 14.34
C GLY A 35 2.76 26.83 13.83
N ASP A 36 3.60 27.60 13.14
CA ASP A 36 3.18 28.88 12.53
C ASP A 36 2.24 28.67 11.33
N PHE A 37 2.19 27.46 10.77
CA PHE A 37 1.41 27.14 9.58
C PHE A 37 0.15 26.32 9.89
N GLU A 38 -0.14 26.06 11.17
CA GLU A 38 -1.33 25.35 11.61
C GLU A 38 -2.60 26.18 11.36
N PHE A 39 -3.68 25.48 11.03
CA PHE A 39 -4.98 26.10 10.79
C PHE A 39 -6.13 25.13 11.05
N ILE A 40 -7.32 25.70 11.27
CA ILE A 40 -8.60 24.99 11.22
C ILE A 40 -9.50 25.66 10.19
N GLU A 41 -10.11 24.86 9.32
CA GLU A 41 -11.10 25.30 8.35
C GLU A 41 -12.52 24.91 8.78
N ILE A 42 -13.47 25.82 8.60
CA ILE A 42 -14.90 25.59 8.79
C ILE A 42 -15.63 25.88 7.48
N SER A 43 -16.54 24.99 7.10
CA SER A 43 -17.46 25.19 5.98
C SER A 43 -18.91 25.32 6.42
N ASN A 44 -19.69 26.04 5.63
CA ASN A 44 -21.14 26.01 5.70
C ASN A 44 -21.69 24.91 4.77
N VAL A 45 -22.19 23.84 5.37
CA VAL A 45 -22.74 22.67 4.67
C VAL A 45 -24.25 22.76 4.43
N SER A 46 -24.88 23.86 4.85
CA SER A 46 -26.30 24.12 4.60
C SER A 46 -26.55 24.84 3.26
N ASP A 47 -27.82 24.94 2.87
CA ASP A 47 -28.27 25.65 1.67
C ASP A 47 -28.54 27.16 1.91
N SER A 48 -28.29 27.65 3.13
CA SER A 48 -28.57 29.02 3.53
C SER A 48 -27.34 29.70 4.12
N ALA A 49 -27.26 31.03 4.07
CA ALA A 49 -26.14 31.75 4.67
C ALA A 49 -26.21 31.67 6.20
N VAL A 50 -25.07 31.39 6.84
CA VAL A 50 -24.95 31.24 8.29
C VAL A 50 -24.07 32.36 8.84
N THR A 51 -24.53 33.01 9.91
CA THR A 51 -23.73 33.99 10.64
C THR A 51 -22.82 33.30 11.65
N LEU A 52 -21.55 33.71 11.69
CA LEU A 52 -20.56 33.24 12.67
C LEU A 52 -20.44 34.18 13.89
N ASP A 53 -21.27 35.22 13.97
CA ASP A 53 -21.17 36.22 15.04
C ASP A 53 -21.19 35.59 16.44
N GLY A 54 -20.03 35.65 17.11
CA GLY A 54 -19.83 35.14 18.45
C GLY A 54 -19.75 33.61 18.55
N VAL A 55 -19.69 32.86 17.45
CA VAL A 55 -19.29 31.43 17.44
C VAL A 55 -17.87 31.31 17.99
N GLN A 56 -17.57 30.25 18.75
CA GLN A 56 -16.30 30.16 19.49
C GLN A 56 -15.71 28.76 19.49
N PHE A 57 -14.39 28.68 19.45
CA PHE A 57 -13.65 27.51 19.90
C PHE A 57 -13.37 27.62 21.40
N THR A 58 -13.68 26.56 22.15
CA THR A 58 -13.54 26.53 23.62
C THR A 58 -12.63 25.43 24.15
N ASP A 59 -12.34 24.41 23.34
CA ASP A 59 -11.37 23.35 23.65
C ASP A 59 -10.38 23.21 22.47
N GLY A 60 -9.15 22.86 22.82
CA GLY A 60 -7.95 22.83 21.98
C GLY A 60 -7.34 24.20 21.72
N ILE A 61 -8.07 25.06 21.02
CA ILE A 61 -7.69 26.46 20.77
C ILE A 61 -8.78 27.42 21.25
N THR A 62 -8.42 28.69 21.41
CA THR A 62 -9.37 29.76 21.76
C THR A 62 -9.49 30.74 20.60
N PHE A 63 -10.70 30.87 20.07
CA PHE A 63 -11.03 31.89 19.06
C PHE A 63 -12.51 32.26 19.14
N THR A 64 -12.84 33.53 18.90
CA THR A 64 -14.22 34.01 18.76
C THR A 64 -14.38 34.66 17.40
N PHE A 65 -15.29 34.13 16.60
CA PHE A 65 -15.54 34.64 15.25
C PHE A 65 -16.15 36.04 15.31
N PRO A 66 -15.64 36.99 14.49
CA PRO A 66 -16.33 38.25 14.26
C PRO A 66 -17.60 38.01 13.43
N VAL A 67 -18.36 39.07 13.17
CA VAL A 67 -19.53 39.02 12.28
C VAL A 67 -19.08 38.65 10.86
N ILE A 68 -19.23 37.37 10.51
CA ILE A 68 -18.99 36.82 9.18
C ILE A 68 -20.28 36.14 8.73
N ASN A 69 -20.74 36.45 7.52
CA ASN A 69 -21.90 35.81 6.92
C ASN A 69 -21.46 34.79 5.87
N LEU A 70 -21.25 33.54 6.32
CA LEU A 70 -20.72 32.46 5.50
C LEU A 70 -21.78 31.95 4.53
N GLN A 71 -21.55 32.12 3.23
CA GLN A 71 -22.48 31.65 2.19
C GLN A 71 -22.53 30.11 2.14
N PRO A 72 -23.58 29.51 1.56
CA PRO A 72 -23.61 28.06 1.29
C PRO A 72 -22.35 27.60 0.56
N ALA A 73 -21.78 26.47 0.98
CA ALA A 73 -20.50 25.93 0.51
C ALA A 73 -19.29 26.88 0.67
N GLY A 74 -19.44 27.95 1.45
CA GLY A 74 -18.35 28.87 1.76
C GLY A 74 -17.45 28.32 2.87
N TYR A 75 -16.18 28.70 2.81
CA TYR A 75 -15.14 28.37 3.78
C TYR A 75 -14.70 29.58 4.59
N VAL A 76 -14.28 29.34 5.82
CA VAL A 76 -13.59 30.30 6.67
C VAL A 76 -12.45 29.59 7.40
N ILE A 77 -11.31 30.26 7.52
CA ILE A 77 -10.09 29.68 8.08
C ILE A 77 -9.68 30.48 9.31
N ILE A 78 -9.24 29.79 10.36
CA ILE A 78 -8.52 30.39 11.47
C ILE A 78 -7.12 29.81 11.51
N VAL A 79 -6.13 30.64 11.81
CA VAL A 79 -4.71 30.31 11.64
C VAL A 79 -3.95 30.53 12.94
N ALA A 80 -2.86 29.79 13.15
CA ALA A 80 -1.95 30.07 14.27
C ALA A 80 -1.24 31.42 14.07
N ASP A 81 -0.69 31.61 12.86
CA ASP A 81 0.02 32.81 12.48
C ASP A 81 -0.35 33.25 11.05
N LEU A 82 -0.87 34.46 10.90
CA LEU A 82 -1.33 34.96 9.61
C LEU A 82 -0.18 35.17 8.62
N GLU A 83 0.96 35.67 9.10
CA GLU A 83 2.09 35.98 8.22
C GLU A 83 2.78 34.70 7.72
N GLY A 84 2.96 33.71 8.60
CA GLY A 84 3.43 32.37 8.25
C GLY A 84 2.47 31.66 7.29
N PHE A 85 1.18 31.66 7.62
CA PHE A 85 0.14 31.09 6.75
C PHE A 85 0.14 31.73 5.36
N GLU A 86 0.12 33.07 5.25
CA GLU A 86 0.13 33.77 3.96
C GLU A 86 1.43 33.58 3.18
N THR A 87 2.55 33.35 3.85
CA THR A 87 3.83 32.99 3.19
C THR A 87 3.72 31.65 2.47
N ARG A 88 3.03 30.67 3.08
CA ARG A 88 2.86 29.31 2.52
C ARG A 88 1.74 29.22 1.49
N TYR A 89 0.56 29.74 1.84
CA TYR A 89 -0.67 29.56 1.08
C TYR A 89 -1.03 30.75 0.18
N GLY A 90 -0.28 31.86 0.31
CA GLY A 90 -0.55 33.11 -0.38
C GLY A 90 -1.61 33.97 0.32
N THR A 91 -1.72 35.22 -0.13
CA THR A 91 -2.70 36.18 0.40
C THR A 91 -4.07 36.01 -0.27
N GLY A 92 -5.15 36.32 0.47
CA GLY A 92 -6.51 36.44 -0.09
C GLY A 92 -7.43 35.23 0.16
N LEU A 93 -6.97 34.23 0.89
CA LEU A 93 -7.81 33.17 1.46
C LEU A 93 -8.76 33.74 2.55
N PRO A 94 -9.90 33.09 2.82
CA PRO A 94 -10.94 33.60 3.73
C PRO A 94 -10.55 33.44 5.23
N VAL A 95 -9.46 34.07 5.64
CA VAL A 95 -8.96 34.02 7.02
C VAL A 95 -9.79 34.95 7.91
N ALA A 96 -10.43 34.38 8.95
CA ALA A 96 -11.20 35.12 9.95
C ALA A 96 -10.32 35.78 11.02
N GLY A 97 -9.16 35.19 11.31
CA GLY A 97 -8.21 35.73 12.28
C GLY A 97 -7.26 34.67 12.84
N GLN A 98 -6.44 35.10 13.80
CA GLN A 98 -5.50 34.25 14.50
C GLN A 98 -6.10 33.73 15.81
N TYR A 99 -5.98 32.43 16.07
CA TYR A 99 -6.38 31.84 17.34
C TYR A 99 -5.30 31.99 18.42
N SER A 100 -5.67 31.72 19.67
CA SER A 100 -4.73 31.60 20.80
C SER A 100 -4.69 30.16 21.29
N GLY A 101 -3.55 29.74 21.85
CA GLY A 101 -3.27 28.33 22.13
C GLY A 101 -2.44 27.71 21.00
N THR A 102 -2.32 26.39 21.01
CA THR A 102 -1.58 25.59 20.02
C THR A 102 -2.35 24.31 19.79
N LEU A 103 -2.36 23.80 18.57
CA LEU A 103 -2.88 22.45 18.37
C LEU A 103 -1.89 21.43 18.96
N ASN A 104 -2.40 20.33 19.50
CA ASN A 104 -1.56 19.26 20.00
C ASN A 104 -1.19 18.31 18.87
N ASN A 105 0.11 18.17 18.62
CA ASN A 105 0.66 17.23 17.66
C ASN A 105 0.27 15.78 17.97
N GLY A 106 0.00 15.44 19.23
CA GLY A 106 -0.39 14.09 19.67
C GLY A 106 -1.89 13.84 19.78
N GLY A 107 -2.72 14.64 19.11
CA GLY A 107 -4.17 14.58 19.25
C GLY A 107 -4.75 15.40 20.40
N GLU A 108 -5.98 15.86 20.24
CA GLU A 108 -6.76 16.51 21.30
C GLU A 108 -8.25 16.61 20.98
N ARG A 109 -9.01 17.11 21.95
CA ARG A 109 -10.43 17.43 21.80
C ARG A 109 -10.61 18.83 21.23
N ILE A 110 -11.41 18.95 20.18
CA ILE A 110 -11.83 20.22 19.58
C ILE A 110 -13.31 20.45 19.87
N SER A 111 -13.66 21.64 20.36
CA SER A 111 -15.05 22.03 20.63
C SER A 111 -15.38 23.39 20.03
N LEU A 112 -16.37 23.40 19.13
CA LEU A 112 -16.95 24.58 18.48
C LEU A 112 -18.36 24.79 19.03
N VAL A 113 -18.64 26.00 19.53
CA VAL A 113 -19.91 26.35 20.18
C VAL A 113 -20.51 27.63 19.60
N THR A 114 -21.82 27.78 19.71
CA THR A 114 -22.54 29.03 19.43
C THR A 114 -22.21 30.11 20.46
N SER A 115 -22.63 31.35 20.20
CA SER A 115 -22.44 32.49 21.12
C SER A 115 -23.11 32.35 22.48
N ASP A 116 -24.11 31.47 22.61
CA ASP A 116 -24.76 31.13 23.89
C ASP A 116 -24.19 29.86 24.56
N GLY A 117 -23.15 29.25 23.97
CA GLY A 117 -22.46 28.07 24.51
C GLY A 117 -23.07 26.71 24.12
N SER A 118 -24.03 26.69 23.20
CA SER A 118 -24.56 25.43 22.65
C SER A 118 -23.52 24.77 21.72
N SER A 119 -23.33 23.46 21.85
CA SER A 119 -22.36 22.73 21.01
C SER A 119 -22.80 22.70 19.54
N ILE A 120 -21.88 23.10 18.65
CA ILE A 120 -21.98 22.97 17.19
C ILE A 120 -21.29 21.68 16.75
N GLN A 121 -20.07 21.45 17.26
CA GLN A 121 -19.28 20.26 16.99
C GLN A 121 -18.30 19.99 18.13
N ASP A 122 -18.11 18.72 18.47
CA ASP A 122 -17.28 18.28 19.60
C ASP A 122 -16.74 16.87 19.32
N PHE A 123 -15.43 16.74 19.18
CA PHE A 123 -14.77 15.47 18.84
C PHE A 123 -13.31 15.48 19.26
N VAL A 124 -12.68 14.30 19.24
CA VAL A 124 -11.24 14.13 19.45
C VAL A 124 -10.59 13.73 18.13
N TYR A 125 -9.46 14.34 17.78
CA TYR A 125 -8.55 13.82 16.75
C TYR A 125 -7.29 13.24 17.40
N ASP A 126 -6.60 12.35 16.68
CA ASP A 126 -5.36 11.69 17.12
C ASP A 126 -4.32 11.68 15.98
N ASP A 127 -3.06 11.38 16.32
CA ASP A 127 -1.92 11.25 15.41
C ASP A 127 -1.50 9.80 15.17
N GLY A 128 -1.99 8.88 16.01
CA GLY A 128 -1.66 7.46 15.97
C GLY A 128 -2.82 6.54 15.62
N GLY A 129 -2.48 5.24 15.53
CA GLY A 129 -3.46 4.17 15.29
C GLY A 129 -4.07 4.25 13.89
N THR A 130 -5.40 4.40 13.82
CA THR A 130 -6.15 4.46 12.55
C THR A 130 -6.41 5.86 12.05
N TRP A 131 -5.88 6.88 12.73
CA TRP A 131 -5.94 8.23 12.21
C TRP A 131 -5.01 8.40 11.01
N PRO A 132 -5.35 9.27 10.04
CA PRO A 132 -4.53 9.44 8.84
C PRO A 132 -3.13 10.00 9.14
N GLY A 133 -2.15 9.11 9.25
CA GLY A 133 -0.78 9.44 9.67
C GLY A 133 -0.04 10.43 8.78
N ARG A 134 -0.48 10.72 7.55
CA ARG A 134 0.17 11.77 6.75
C ARG A 134 -0.06 13.19 7.25
N ALA A 135 -1.12 13.38 8.03
CA ALA A 135 -1.42 14.66 8.65
C ALA A 135 -0.50 14.97 9.84
N ASP A 136 0.21 13.97 10.35
CA ASP A 136 1.14 14.11 11.46
C ASP A 136 2.55 14.49 10.97
N GLY A 137 2.75 15.74 10.55
CA GLY A 137 4.10 16.24 10.31
C GLY A 137 4.75 15.83 8.99
N ILE A 138 4.04 15.15 8.10
CA ILE A 138 4.59 14.67 6.82
C ILE A 138 3.89 15.27 5.58
N GLY A 139 3.24 16.42 5.76
CA GLY A 139 2.85 17.30 4.66
C GLY A 139 1.43 17.18 4.16
N SER A 140 0.58 16.35 4.77
CA SER A 140 -0.88 16.47 4.61
C SER A 140 -1.49 17.22 5.79
N SER A 141 -2.76 17.57 5.64
CA SER A 141 -3.70 17.96 6.69
C SER A 141 -4.74 16.85 6.88
N LEU A 142 -5.49 16.87 7.97
CA LEU A 142 -6.69 16.05 8.13
C LEU A 142 -7.86 16.71 7.42
N GLU A 143 -8.51 15.96 6.53
CA GLU A 143 -9.75 16.36 5.87
C GLU A 143 -10.88 15.41 6.27
N VAL A 144 -12.07 15.96 6.51
CA VAL A 144 -13.27 15.14 6.70
C VAL A 144 -13.76 14.57 5.36
N ILE A 145 -14.17 13.29 5.36
CA ILE A 145 -14.72 12.62 4.18
C ILE A 145 -16.21 12.95 4.01
N ASP A 146 -17.01 12.71 5.05
CA ASP A 146 -18.43 13.04 5.09
C ASP A 146 -18.73 13.98 6.28
N PRO A 147 -19.03 15.26 6.00
CA PRO A 147 -19.39 16.22 7.05
C PRO A 147 -20.64 15.85 7.86
N ALA A 148 -21.47 14.91 7.41
CA ALA A 148 -22.64 14.42 8.13
C ALA A 148 -22.37 13.22 9.04
N SER A 149 -21.24 12.53 8.85
CA SER A 149 -20.86 11.33 9.61
C SER A 149 -20.25 11.66 10.98
N ASP A 150 -19.89 10.64 11.76
CA ASP A 150 -19.28 10.78 13.09
C ASP A 150 -17.84 11.29 12.97
N TYR A 151 -17.51 12.33 13.73
CA TYR A 151 -16.18 12.95 13.75
C TYR A 151 -15.22 12.24 14.70
N ASN A 152 -15.73 11.42 15.63
CA ASN A 152 -14.90 10.56 16.48
C ASN A 152 -14.52 9.26 15.78
N ASN A 153 -15.10 8.96 14.60
CA ASN A 153 -14.66 7.86 13.77
C ASN A 153 -13.47 8.32 12.89
N SER A 154 -12.29 7.75 13.12
CA SER A 154 -11.07 8.05 12.34
C SER A 154 -11.23 7.78 10.84
N GLU A 155 -12.12 6.86 10.45
CA GLU A 155 -12.39 6.55 9.03
C GLU A 155 -13.13 7.66 8.30
N ASN A 156 -13.80 8.55 9.03
CA ASN A 156 -14.40 9.74 8.44
C ASN A 156 -13.36 10.83 8.18
N TRP A 157 -12.08 10.55 8.42
CA TRP A 157 -10.96 11.43 8.14
C TRP A 157 -10.02 10.79 7.13
N ARG A 158 -9.43 11.63 6.30
CA ARG A 158 -8.36 11.25 5.38
C ARG A 158 -7.23 12.27 5.44
N SER A 159 -6.06 11.86 5.00
CA SER A 159 -4.99 12.80 4.71
C SER A 159 -5.26 13.50 3.37
N SER A 160 -5.14 14.83 3.34
CA SER A 160 -5.23 15.59 2.09
C SER A 160 -4.26 15.09 1.03
N SER A 161 -4.69 15.13 -0.23
CA SER A 161 -3.82 14.81 -1.37
C SER A 161 -2.89 15.99 -1.65
N GLU A 162 -3.39 17.20 -1.47
CA GLU A 162 -2.69 18.45 -1.65
C GLU A 162 -1.51 18.53 -0.66
N TYR A 163 -0.31 18.79 -1.20
CA TYR A 163 0.85 18.99 -0.36
C TYR A 163 0.68 20.29 0.45
N ASN A 164 0.76 20.17 1.78
CA ASN A 164 0.41 21.16 2.80
C ASN A 164 -1.10 21.43 3.00
N GLY A 165 -2.00 20.59 2.46
CA GLY A 165 -3.46 20.76 2.62
C GLY A 165 -4.11 21.69 1.60
N SER A 166 -5.42 21.87 1.74
CA SER A 166 -6.30 22.53 0.77
C SER A 166 -7.06 23.75 1.30
N PRO A 167 -6.46 24.63 2.14
CA PRO A 167 -7.23 25.66 2.83
C PRO A 167 -7.97 26.60 1.87
N GLY A 168 -9.26 26.78 2.14
CA GLY A 168 -10.18 27.61 1.36
C GLY A 168 -10.81 26.89 0.17
N ALA A 169 -10.62 25.58 0.04
CA ALA A 169 -11.15 24.76 -1.02
C ALA A 169 -11.55 23.36 -0.50
N SER A 170 -12.38 22.66 -1.26
CA SER A 170 -12.60 21.23 -1.00
C SER A 170 -11.35 20.45 -1.41
N GLY A 171 -10.85 19.60 -0.53
CA GLY A 171 -9.80 18.63 -0.88
C GLY A 171 -10.23 17.70 -2.01
N ALA A 172 -9.31 17.38 -2.92
CA ALA A 172 -9.60 16.55 -4.10
C ALA A 172 -9.89 15.08 -3.76
N GLY A 173 -9.45 14.61 -2.59
CA GLY A 173 -9.45 13.21 -2.21
C GLY A 173 -8.32 12.41 -2.87
N PRO A 174 -8.37 11.06 -2.80
CA PRO A 174 -7.35 10.21 -3.43
C PRO A 174 -7.22 10.52 -4.93
N ASP A 175 -6.00 10.76 -5.41
CA ASP A 175 -5.75 11.12 -6.81
C ASP A 175 -5.85 9.89 -7.73
N GLY A 176 -4.96 8.91 -7.54
CA GLY A 176 -5.00 7.61 -8.23
C GLY A 176 -4.88 7.66 -9.77
N ARG A 177 -4.66 8.82 -10.39
CA ARG A 177 -4.54 8.95 -11.86
C ARG A 177 -3.30 8.23 -12.39
N ILE A 178 -2.20 8.32 -11.65
CA ILE A 178 -0.99 7.52 -11.85
C ILE A 178 -0.73 6.78 -10.55
N VAL A 179 -0.39 5.51 -10.64
CA VAL A 179 -0.05 4.69 -9.46
C VAL A 179 1.32 4.06 -9.62
N ILE A 180 1.97 3.78 -8.50
CA ILE A 180 3.12 2.88 -8.44
C ILE A 180 2.58 1.47 -8.61
N ASN A 181 2.89 0.85 -9.75
CA ASN A 181 2.24 -0.36 -10.23
C ASN A 181 3.04 -1.63 -9.97
N GLU A 182 4.36 -1.57 -10.15
CA GLU A 182 5.27 -2.69 -9.97
C GLU A 182 6.62 -2.18 -9.46
N VAL A 183 7.22 -2.91 -8.51
CA VAL A 183 8.57 -2.67 -8.00
C VAL A 183 9.37 -3.97 -7.99
N LEU A 184 10.66 -3.86 -8.24
CA LEU A 184 11.64 -4.92 -8.04
C LEU A 184 12.71 -4.35 -7.11
N THR A 185 12.91 -4.97 -5.95
CA THR A 185 13.67 -4.34 -4.83
C THR A 185 14.75 -5.23 -4.24
N ASN A 186 14.85 -6.48 -4.72
CA ASN A 186 15.85 -7.44 -4.28
C ASN A 186 16.43 -8.11 -5.52
N THR A 187 17.59 -7.65 -5.97
CA THR A 187 18.18 -8.08 -7.24
C THR A 187 19.65 -8.46 -7.11
N ASP A 188 20.04 -9.50 -7.85
CA ASP A 188 21.43 -9.80 -8.16
C ASP A 188 21.77 -9.33 -9.59
N LEU A 189 22.99 -8.81 -9.77
CA LEU A 189 23.47 -8.43 -11.09
C LEU A 189 23.35 -9.60 -12.09
N PRO A 190 22.88 -9.35 -13.33
CA PRO A 190 22.71 -8.04 -13.95
C PRO A 190 21.34 -7.39 -13.76
N ALA A 191 20.42 -7.98 -12.97
CA ALA A 191 19.17 -7.32 -12.63
C ALA A 191 19.44 -6.12 -11.72
N LEU A 192 18.58 -5.11 -11.80
CA LEU A 192 18.65 -3.88 -11.04
C LEU A 192 17.28 -3.60 -10.46
N ASP A 193 17.28 -2.94 -9.32
CA ASP A 193 16.05 -2.46 -8.70
C ASP A 193 15.32 -1.52 -9.65
N ARG A 194 14.00 -1.62 -9.65
CA ARG A 194 13.16 -0.99 -10.66
C ARG A 194 11.81 -0.59 -10.08
N ILE A 195 11.29 0.51 -10.59
CA ILE A 195 9.93 0.96 -10.34
C ILE A 195 9.19 1.19 -11.66
N GLU A 196 7.89 0.92 -11.65
CA GLU A 196 6.97 1.23 -12.73
C GLU A 196 5.77 2.02 -12.24
N LEU A 197 5.39 3.01 -13.04
CA LEU A 197 4.16 3.74 -12.91
C LEU A 197 3.16 3.32 -13.98
N TYR A 198 1.87 3.25 -13.61
CA TYR A 198 0.76 2.98 -14.52
C TYR A 198 -0.24 4.13 -14.53
N ASN A 199 -0.71 4.50 -15.72
CA ASN A 199 -1.76 5.51 -15.89
C ASN A 199 -3.15 4.85 -15.92
N THR A 200 -3.94 5.07 -14.88
CA THR A 200 -5.29 4.50 -14.72
C THR A 200 -6.35 5.23 -15.54
N THR A 201 -6.01 6.36 -16.15
CA THR A 201 -6.95 7.23 -16.85
C THR A 201 -7.04 6.92 -18.34
N THR A 202 -8.05 7.51 -18.99
CA THR A 202 -8.28 7.42 -20.43
C THR A 202 -7.56 8.51 -21.23
N SER A 203 -6.74 9.34 -20.59
CA SER A 203 -5.93 10.38 -21.25
C SER A 203 -4.45 10.25 -20.91
N SER A 204 -3.59 10.73 -21.81
CA SER A 204 -2.15 10.83 -21.50
C SER A 204 -1.90 11.84 -20.38
N ILE A 205 -0.99 11.51 -19.46
CA ILE A 205 -0.58 12.39 -18.36
C ILE A 205 0.91 12.67 -18.47
N ASP A 206 1.28 13.96 -18.41
CA ASP A 206 2.68 14.38 -18.32
C ASP A 206 3.16 14.23 -16.87
N VAL A 207 4.23 13.47 -16.68
CA VAL A 207 4.84 13.19 -15.37
C VAL A 207 6.22 13.84 -15.23
N MET A 208 6.60 14.69 -16.18
CA MET A 208 7.83 15.48 -16.09
C MET A 208 7.81 16.35 -14.81
N ASN A 209 8.93 16.36 -14.08
CA ASN A 209 9.12 17.08 -12.82
C ASN A 209 8.33 16.53 -11.62
N TRP A 210 7.69 15.38 -11.76
CA TRP A 210 7.17 14.63 -10.62
C TRP A 210 8.30 13.93 -9.88
N TYR A 211 8.04 13.45 -8.67
CA TYR A 211 9.05 12.91 -7.78
C TYR A 211 8.67 11.53 -7.24
N LEU A 212 9.68 10.67 -7.14
CA LEU A 212 9.64 9.42 -6.37
C LEU A 212 10.56 9.53 -5.15
N SER A 213 10.13 8.96 -4.03
CA SER A 213 10.94 8.89 -2.81
C SER A 213 10.59 7.70 -1.93
N ASP A 214 11.58 7.15 -1.25
CA ASP A 214 11.51 6.14 -0.18
C ASP A 214 11.53 6.79 1.23
N ALA A 215 11.43 8.13 1.32
CA ALA A 215 11.54 8.86 2.59
C ALA A 215 10.47 9.94 2.76
N SER A 216 9.73 9.89 3.87
CA SER A 216 8.79 10.95 4.27
C SER A 216 9.47 12.25 4.71
N GLY A 217 10.73 12.19 5.14
CA GLY A 217 11.54 13.37 5.46
C GLY A 217 12.09 14.09 4.22
N ASN A 218 12.03 13.47 3.04
CA ASN A 218 12.53 14.06 1.80
C ASN A 218 11.80 13.48 0.59
N TYR A 219 10.76 14.15 0.12
CA TYR A 219 9.99 13.72 -1.05
C TYR A 219 10.66 13.98 -2.42
N ARG A 220 11.88 14.54 -2.46
CA ARG A 220 12.53 15.00 -3.69
C ARG A 220 13.76 14.16 -4.08
N LYS A 221 13.76 12.86 -3.79
CA LYS A 221 14.91 11.99 -4.05
C LYS A 221 15.14 11.71 -5.54
N PHE A 222 14.12 11.26 -6.27
CA PHE A 222 14.21 11.06 -7.73
C PHE A 222 13.21 11.95 -8.46
N ARG A 223 13.72 12.93 -9.23
CA ARG A 223 12.89 13.77 -10.12
C ARG A 223 12.78 13.12 -11.49
N ILE A 224 11.56 12.86 -11.94
CA ILE A 224 11.30 12.33 -13.28
C ILE A 224 11.71 13.38 -14.33
N PRO A 225 12.73 13.11 -15.16
CA PRO A 225 13.37 14.14 -15.98
C PRO A 225 12.53 14.56 -17.18
N THR A 226 11.80 13.61 -17.77
CA THR A 226 10.87 13.80 -18.90
C THR A 226 9.95 12.60 -18.98
N GLY A 227 8.73 12.79 -19.47
CA GLY A 227 7.89 11.66 -19.88
C GLY A 227 6.40 11.99 -19.79
N SER A 228 5.63 11.49 -20.73
CA SER A 228 4.18 11.41 -20.60
C SER A 228 3.77 9.95 -20.71
N ILE A 229 2.91 9.50 -19.79
CA ILE A 229 2.39 8.14 -19.77
C ILE A 229 1.07 8.15 -20.56
N PRO A 230 0.95 7.38 -21.67
CA PRO A 230 -0.30 7.26 -22.41
C PRO A 230 -1.45 6.74 -21.53
N ALA A 231 -2.69 6.88 -22.01
CA ALA A 231 -3.85 6.25 -21.37
C ALA A 231 -3.65 4.73 -21.26
N GLY A 232 -3.80 4.16 -20.06
CA GLY A 232 -3.50 2.74 -19.80
C GLY A 232 -2.05 2.34 -20.08
N GLY A 233 -1.13 3.31 -20.12
CA GLY A 233 0.29 3.10 -20.41
C GLY A 233 1.14 2.95 -19.15
N TYR A 234 2.39 2.55 -19.36
CA TYR A 234 3.38 2.30 -18.33
C TYR A 234 4.62 3.15 -18.55
N MET A 235 5.36 3.44 -17.48
CA MET A 235 6.70 4.01 -17.55
C MET A 235 7.57 3.47 -16.42
N THR A 236 8.81 3.11 -16.72
CA THR A 236 9.70 2.42 -15.80
C THR A 236 11.05 3.12 -15.68
N TRP A 237 11.65 3.03 -14.50
CA TRP A 237 13.00 3.51 -14.17
C TRP A 237 13.71 2.46 -13.32
N ASP A 238 14.99 2.24 -13.60
CA ASP A 238 15.83 1.35 -12.80
C ASP A 238 16.90 2.11 -12.01
N GLU A 239 17.70 1.37 -11.23
CA GLU A 239 18.73 1.93 -10.36
C GLU A 239 19.71 2.88 -11.07
N ASN A 240 20.00 2.63 -12.35
CA ASN A 240 20.87 3.54 -13.10
C ASN A 240 20.16 4.84 -13.48
N ASP A 241 18.84 4.85 -13.57
CA ASP A 241 18.08 6.07 -13.85
C ASP A 241 17.97 6.95 -12.61
N PHE A 242 17.57 6.37 -11.48
CA PHE A 242 17.35 7.14 -10.25
C PHE A 242 18.64 7.45 -9.46
N ASN A 243 19.70 6.65 -9.64
CA ASN A 243 21.04 6.91 -9.11
C ASN A 243 22.07 7.19 -10.21
N ALA A 244 21.64 7.80 -11.32
CA ALA A 244 22.50 8.14 -12.45
C ALA A 244 23.74 8.91 -12.01
N SER A 245 24.92 8.46 -12.45
CA SER A 245 26.19 9.15 -12.14
C SER A 245 26.30 10.46 -12.92
N GLU A 246 25.94 11.59 -12.33
CA GLU A 246 26.26 12.92 -12.85
C GLU A 246 27.63 13.37 -12.31
N ASP A 247 28.54 13.86 -13.18
CA ASP A 247 29.72 14.60 -12.69
C ASP A 247 29.27 15.95 -12.15
N LEU A 248 29.10 16.01 -10.84
CA LEU A 248 28.72 17.19 -10.06
C LEU A 248 29.84 17.56 -9.08
N SER A 249 31.09 17.45 -9.55
CA SER A 249 32.29 17.83 -8.78
C SER A 249 32.26 19.29 -8.34
N ILE A 250 32.47 19.55 -7.05
CA ILE A 250 32.43 20.92 -6.51
C ILE A 250 33.67 21.69 -6.95
N SER A 251 33.47 22.82 -7.63
CA SER A 251 34.58 23.61 -8.19
C SER A 251 35.33 24.40 -7.11
N SER A 252 34.59 25.02 -6.19
CA SER A 252 35.11 25.68 -4.99
C SER A 252 33.98 25.89 -3.98
N TYR A 253 34.33 26.28 -2.76
CA TYR A 253 33.38 26.76 -1.75
C TYR A 253 33.95 28.00 -1.04
N ALA A 254 33.09 28.80 -0.41
CA ALA A 254 33.46 29.99 0.33
C ALA A 254 32.56 30.19 1.56
N GLY A 255 33.08 30.85 2.58
CA GLY A 255 32.39 31.12 3.84
C GLY A 255 33.39 31.43 4.95
N THR A 256 32.91 31.43 6.19
CA THR A 256 33.76 31.57 7.39
C THR A 256 33.87 30.22 8.07
N ASP A 257 35.07 29.81 8.47
CA ASP A 257 35.31 28.54 9.18
C ASP A 257 34.34 28.39 10.37
N ALA A 258 33.79 27.18 10.51
CA ALA A 258 32.81 26.79 11.53
C ALA A 258 31.53 27.65 11.57
N THR A 259 31.21 28.40 10.50
CA THR A 259 30.02 29.24 10.40
C THR A 259 29.20 28.90 9.15
N ALA A 260 27.89 28.71 9.30
CA ALA A 260 26.94 28.57 8.21
C ALA A 260 26.35 29.94 7.77
N PRO A 261 25.87 30.10 6.53
CA PRO A 261 25.88 29.11 5.46
C PRO A 261 27.21 29.06 4.69
N THR A 262 27.51 27.92 4.06
CA THR A 262 28.62 27.80 3.12
C THR A 262 28.12 28.03 1.70
N THR A 263 28.81 28.88 0.93
CA THR A 263 28.57 29.04 -0.52
C THR A 263 29.35 27.98 -1.28
N VAL A 264 28.68 27.24 -2.15
CA VAL A 264 29.24 26.21 -3.02
C VAL A 264 29.17 26.70 -4.47
N PHE A 265 30.24 26.51 -5.21
CA PHE A 265 30.35 26.90 -6.61
C PHE A 265 30.42 25.66 -7.49
N ARG A 266 29.51 25.57 -8.46
CA ARG A 266 29.50 24.59 -9.54
C ARG A 266 28.90 25.27 -10.77
N PRO A 267 29.69 25.56 -11.81
CA PRO A 267 29.15 26.19 -13.00
C PRO A 267 28.03 25.38 -13.64
N GLY A 268 26.92 26.04 -13.97
CA GLY A 268 25.78 25.40 -14.63
C GLY A 268 25.12 24.28 -13.80
N HIS A 269 25.10 24.40 -12.47
CA HIS A 269 24.56 23.35 -11.59
C HIS A 269 23.08 23.04 -11.83
N GLY A 270 22.30 23.98 -12.37
CA GLY A 270 20.88 23.78 -12.69
C GLY A 270 20.04 23.37 -11.47
N LEU A 271 20.38 23.93 -10.30
CA LEU A 271 19.62 23.76 -9.06
C LEU A 271 18.78 25.02 -8.82
N SER A 272 17.58 24.83 -8.27
CA SER A 272 16.69 25.87 -7.75
C SER A 272 16.77 25.94 -6.23
N THR A 273 16.38 27.07 -5.64
CA THR A 273 16.18 27.15 -4.17
C THR A 273 15.15 26.12 -3.74
N GLY A 274 15.48 25.30 -2.75
CA GLY A 274 14.65 24.19 -2.28
C GLY A 274 15.05 22.82 -2.83
N ASP A 275 15.94 22.77 -3.82
CA ASP A 275 16.52 21.49 -4.24
C ASP A 275 17.36 20.91 -3.11
N VAL A 276 17.25 19.60 -2.90
CA VAL A 276 18.10 18.87 -1.95
C VAL A 276 19.30 18.31 -2.70
N ILE A 277 20.48 18.33 -2.07
CA ILE A 277 21.68 17.66 -2.58
C ILE A 277 22.36 16.87 -1.46
N THR A 278 23.10 15.82 -1.79
CA THR A 278 24.01 15.15 -0.86
C THR A 278 25.46 15.38 -1.28
N ILE A 279 26.22 16.11 -0.47
CA ILE A 279 27.66 16.33 -0.67
C ILE A 279 28.44 15.16 -0.05
N SER A 280 29.36 14.58 -0.83
CA SER A 280 30.26 13.52 -0.40
C SER A 280 31.68 13.71 -0.92
N GLY A 281 32.64 13.04 -0.29
CA GLY A 281 34.05 13.07 -0.72
C GLY A 281 34.81 14.34 -0.34
N TYR A 282 34.22 15.26 0.45
CA TYR A 282 34.98 16.30 1.12
C TYR A 282 35.90 15.66 2.16
N ALA A 283 37.20 15.95 2.09
CA ALA A 283 38.19 15.28 2.95
C ALA A 283 38.63 16.11 4.16
N GLY A 284 38.04 17.30 4.36
CA GLY A 284 38.25 18.09 5.56
C GLY A 284 37.32 17.69 6.71
N ASN A 285 37.34 18.48 7.79
CA ASN A 285 36.52 18.26 8.97
C ASN A 285 35.23 19.08 8.94
N GLY A 286 34.19 18.60 9.64
CA GLY A 286 32.93 19.31 9.84
C GLY A 286 31.73 18.71 9.11
N ALA A 287 30.60 19.40 9.20
CA ALA A 287 29.33 18.96 8.67
C ALA A 287 29.14 19.33 7.18
N TYR A 288 30.23 19.43 6.41
CA TYR A 288 30.17 19.80 4.99
C TYR A 288 29.79 18.62 4.09
N ASN A 289 30.17 17.39 4.47
CA ASN A 289 29.55 16.18 3.89
C ASN A 289 28.18 15.99 4.55
N GLY A 290 27.15 15.76 3.75
CA GLY A 290 25.79 15.57 4.23
C GLY A 290 24.74 15.97 3.20
N THR A 291 23.47 15.83 3.58
CA THR A 291 22.32 16.20 2.77
C THR A 291 21.83 17.60 3.15
N PHE A 292 21.61 18.46 2.17
CA PHE A 292 21.25 19.86 2.36
C PHE A 292 20.19 20.31 1.36
N GLU A 293 19.17 21.02 1.85
CA GLU A 293 18.37 21.91 1.01
C GLU A 293 19.23 23.13 0.62
N VAL A 294 19.27 23.45 -0.68
CA VAL A 294 20.11 24.53 -1.20
C VAL A 294 19.31 25.83 -1.36
N THR A 295 19.97 26.96 -1.16
CA THR A 295 19.47 28.26 -1.61
C THR A 295 20.27 28.67 -2.84
N ALA A 296 19.63 28.68 -4.02
CA ALA A 296 20.31 29.07 -5.25
C ALA A 296 20.66 30.56 -5.19
N THR A 297 21.92 30.90 -5.46
CA THR A 297 22.43 32.29 -5.45
C THR A 297 22.75 32.82 -6.86
N GLY A 298 22.72 31.93 -7.86
CA GLY A 298 22.98 32.22 -9.27
C GLY A 298 23.03 30.91 -10.07
N PRO A 299 23.35 30.97 -11.37
CA PRO A 299 23.49 29.77 -12.22
C PRO A 299 24.73 28.90 -11.89
N ASP A 300 25.69 29.47 -11.16
CA ASP A 300 26.99 28.86 -10.89
C ASP A 300 27.29 28.71 -9.38
N SER A 301 26.34 29.08 -8.51
CA SER A 301 26.53 29.02 -7.06
C SER A 301 25.23 28.89 -6.27
N PHE A 302 25.32 28.22 -5.13
CA PHE A 302 24.24 28.07 -4.15
C PHE A 302 24.82 28.04 -2.74
N THR A 303 23.97 28.21 -1.72
CA THR A 303 24.38 28.04 -0.32
C THR A 303 23.77 26.80 0.31
N ILE A 304 24.50 26.19 1.25
CA ILE A 304 24.03 25.12 2.12
C ILE A 304 24.03 25.60 3.59
N PRO A 305 23.08 25.15 4.44
CA PRO A 305 22.99 25.53 5.85
C PRO A 305 24.02 24.78 6.73
N ALA A 306 25.20 24.50 6.19
CA ALA A 306 26.29 23.83 6.88
C ALA A 306 27.56 24.67 6.89
N ALA A 307 28.40 24.44 7.90
CA ALA A 307 29.73 24.99 7.99
C ALA A 307 30.78 23.97 7.55
N PHE A 308 31.82 24.45 6.85
CA PHE A 308 33.10 23.75 6.77
C PHE A 308 33.99 24.17 7.94
N ILE A 309 34.89 23.30 8.43
CA ILE A 309 35.81 23.65 9.53
C ILE A 309 37.19 24.02 9.01
N ASP A 310 37.56 23.57 7.82
CA ASP A 310 38.87 23.79 7.21
C ASP A 310 38.77 24.06 5.70
N ASN A 311 39.74 24.76 5.13
CA ASN A 311 39.76 25.03 3.68
C ASN A 311 40.55 23.93 2.94
N HIS A 312 40.01 22.71 2.92
CA HIS A 312 40.67 21.52 2.42
C HIS A 312 40.70 21.42 0.87
N GLY A 313 41.76 20.84 0.30
CA GLY A 313 41.98 20.79 -1.15
C GLY A 313 41.00 19.89 -1.93
N THR A 314 40.54 18.81 -1.29
CA THR A 314 39.49 17.92 -1.83
C THR A 314 38.12 18.42 -1.38
N LYS A 315 37.35 18.97 -2.33
CA LYS A 315 36.06 19.63 -2.09
C LYS A 315 34.86 18.68 -2.11
N GLY A 316 35.05 17.48 -2.65
CA GLY A 316 33.98 16.53 -2.89
C GLY A 316 33.18 16.80 -4.16
N ALA A 317 32.11 16.05 -4.32
CA ALA A 317 31.07 16.18 -5.33
C ALA A 317 29.71 16.14 -4.62
N TYR A 318 28.65 16.50 -5.32
CA TYR A 318 27.30 16.29 -4.79
C TYR A 318 26.48 15.39 -5.71
N THR A 319 25.49 14.70 -5.17
CA THR A 319 24.39 14.13 -5.95
C THR A 319 23.17 15.02 -5.77
N ARG A 320 22.26 15.04 -6.76
CA ARG A 320 20.94 15.64 -6.55
C ARG A 320 20.14 14.72 -5.64
N GLY A 321 19.43 15.31 -4.69
CA GLY A 321 18.71 14.58 -3.66
C GLY A 321 19.62 13.74 -2.77
N GLU A 322 18.97 12.93 -1.95
CA GLU A 322 19.57 11.73 -1.38
C GLU A 322 19.37 10.58 -2.38
N PRO A 323 20.26 9.56 -2.39
CA PRO A 323 20.04 8.38 -3.19
C PRO A 323 18.63 7.81 -2.94
N PHE A 324 17.92 7.56 -4.02
CA PHE A 324 16.70 6.76 -3.99
C PHE A 324 17.14 5.30 -3.97
N ALA A 325 16.68 4.55 -2.98
CA ALA A 325 16.96 3.13 -2.87
C ALA A 325 15.65 2.43 -2.53
N LEU A 326 15.46 1.24 -3.11
CA LEU A 326 14.36 0.37 -2.73
C LEU A 326 14.92 -0.67 -1.77
N SER A 327 14.32 -0.78 -0.59
CA SER A 327 14.75 -1.77 0.39
C SER A 327 14.23 -3.17 0.04
N ALA A 328 15.15 -4.14 -0.07
CA ALA A 328 14.82 -5.56 -0.17
C ALA A 328 14.07 -6.10 1.06
N GLN A 329 14.14 -5.40 2.21
CA GLN A 329 13.46 -5.76 3.46
C GLN A 329 12.05 -5.18 3.57
N GLY A 330 11.59 -4.45 2.55
CA GLY A 330 10.33 -3.71 2.55
C GLY A 330 10.57 -2.21 2.72
N ASP A 331 9.63 -1.42 2.18
CA ASP A 331 9.76 0.03 2.07
C ASP A 331 8.40 0.73 1.95
N LYS A 332 8.41 2.05 1.99
CA LYS A 332 7.27 2.91 1.64
C LYS A 332 7.69 3.91 0.57
N VAL A 333 7.08 3.81 -0.60
CA VAL A 333 7.40 4.65 -1.76
C VAL A 333 6.29 5.67 -2.01
N TRP A 334 6.70 6.90 -2.26
CA TRP A 334 5.87 8.08 -2.44
C TRP A 334 6.01 8.59 -3.86
N LEU A 335 4.88 8.81 -4.55
CA LEU A 335 4.81 9.51 -5.82
C LEU A 335 4.15 10.88 -5.63
N LEU A 336 4.87 11.96 -5.97
CA LEU A 336 4.38 13.32 -5.83
C LEU A 336 4.41 14.09 -7.15
N GLU A 337 3.33 14.83 -7.40
CA GLU A 337 3.24 15.80 -8.49
C GLU A 337 4.06 17.04 -8.10
N GLY A 338 4.96 17.44 -9.00
CA GLY A 338 5.81 18.62 -8.84
C GLY A 338 5.74 19.53 -10.06
N ASN A 339 5.98 20.83 -9.86
CA ASN A 339 6.05 21.80 -10.95
C ASN A 339 7.48 21.99 -11.50
N ALA A 340 7.61 22.80 -12.55
CA ALA A 340 8.91 23.09 -13.18
C ALA A 340 9.92 23.73 -12.22
N GLN A 341 9.45 24.45 -11.20
CA GLN A 341 10.23 25.10 -10.15
C GLN A 341 10.60 24.15 -8.99
N GLY A 342 10.10 22.91 -8.98
CA GLY A 342 10.37 21.92 -7.93
C GLY A 342 9.49 22.03 -6.68
N HIS A 343 8.41 22.83 -6.75
CA HIS A 343 7.40 22.84 -5.70
C HIS A 343 6.53 21.59 -5.82
N LEU A 344 6.33 20.92 -4.69
CA LEU A 344 5.43 19.78 -4.57
C LEU A 344 4.00 20.31 -4.51
N LEU A 345 3.10 19.67 -5.25
CA LEU A 345 1.70 20.09 -5.37
C LEU A 345 0.75 19.09 -4.74
N ARG A 346 1.00 17.79 -4.94
CA ARG A 346 0.08 16.73 -4.53
C ARG A 346 0.78 15.39 -4.34
N PHE A 347 0.37 14.63 -3.34
CA PHE A 347 0.60 13.20 -3.20
C PHE A 347 -0.30 12.46 -4.19
N VAL A 348 0.32 11.86 -5.22
CA VAL A 348 -0.42 11.17 -6.29
C VAL A 348 -0.68 9.73 -5.90
N ASP A 349 0.35 9.04 -5.38
CA ASP A 349 0.22 7.68 -4.86
C ASP A 349 1.24 7.43 -3.74
N VAL A 350 0.91 6.50 -2.86
CA VAL A 350 1.78 6.02 -1.79
C VAL A 350 1.56 4.53 -1.64
N VAL A 351 2.63 3.76 -1.68
CA VAL A 351 2.57 2.30 -1.51
C VAL A 351 3.53 1.85 -0.44
N GLU A 352 3.09 0.91 0.38
CA GLU A 352 3.93 0.15 1.30
C GLU A 352 4.15 -1.26 0.77
N PHE A 353 5.28 -1.87 1.05
CA PHE A 353 5.48 -3.28 0.76
C PHE A 353 6.45 -3.94 1.75
N ALA A 354 6.26 -5.24 1.95
CA ALA A 354 7.13 -6.06 2.78
C ALA A 354 8.41 -6.45 2.03
N ALA A 355 9.25 -7.31 2.61
CA ALA A 355 10.43 -7.80 1.90
C ALA A 355 10.04 -8.51 0.60
N ALA A 356 10.89 -8.37 -0.42
CA ALA A 356 10.75 -9.09 -1.68
C ALA A 356 11.74 -10.26 -1.73
N ARG A 357 11.34 -11.39 -2.32
CA ARG A 357 12.31 -12.46 -2.64
C ARG A 357 13.23 -12.00 -3.76
N ASN A 358 14.43 -12.55 -3.80
CA ASN A 358 15.41 -12.20 -4.82
C ASN A 358 14.86 -12.48 -6.25
N GLY A 359 14.83 -11.43 -7.07
CA GLY A 359 14.35 -11.47 -8.45
C GLY A 359 12.82 -11.47 -8.61
N GLU A 360 12.05 -11.42 -7.52
CA GLU A 360 10.59 -11.35 -7.57
C GLU A 360 10.10 -9.91 -7.47
N ALA A 361 9.25 -9.51 -8.42
CA ALA A 361 8.61 -8.21 -8.38
C ALA A 361 7.37 -8.24 -7.48
N LEU A 362 7.12 -7.10 -6.83
CA LEU A 362 5.90 -6.83 -6.10
C LEU A 362 5.04 -5.89 -6.94
N GLY A 363 3.75 -6.13 -7.04
CA GLY A 363 2.88 -5.28 -7.85
C GLY A 363 1.46 -5.15 -7.32
N ARG A 364 0.74 -4.20 -7.92
CA ARG A 364 -0.71 -4.06 -7.75
C ARG A 364 -1.44 -5.12 -8.53
N TRP A 365 -2.40 -5.80 -7.93
CA TRP A 365 -3.22 -6.77 -8.64
C TRP A 365 -4.71 -6.43 -8.47
N PRO A 366 -5.49 -6.31 -9.56
CA PRO A 366 -5.05 -6.07 -10.94
C PRO A 366 -4.36 -4.68 -11.09
N ASN A 367 -3.86 -4.36 -12.29
CA ASN A 367 -3.24 -3.06 -12.59
C ASN A 367 -4.09 -1.88 -12.17
N GLY A 368 -3.47 -0.88 -11.52
CA GLY A 368 -4.20 0.28 -11.02
C GLY A 368 -5.15 -0.02 -9.86
N GLY A 369 -5.34 -1.30 -9.50
CA GLY A 369 -6.15 -1.76 -8.38
C GLY A 369 -5.33 -2.08 -7.14
N GLY A 370 -5.97 -2.75 -6.18
CA GLY A 370 -5.34 -3.17 -4.94
C GLY A 370 -5.39 -2.14 -3.82
N SER A 371 -5.32 -2.65 -2.59
CA SER A 371 -5.06 -1.90 -1.37
C SER A 371 -3.71 -1.17 -1.49
N GLU A 372 -3.42 -0.21 -0.62
CA GLU A 372 -2.19 0.61 -0.59
C GLU A 372 -0.86 -0.19 -0.39
N THR A 373 -0.87 -1.50 -0.70
CA THR A 373 0.23 -2.46 -0.60
C THR A 373 0.52 -3.14 -1.93
N LEU A 374 1.81 -3.33 -2.23
CA LEU A 374 2.24 -4.21 -3.32
C LEU A 374 2.38 -5.65 -2.82
N VAL A 375 2.07 -6.61 -3.69
CA VAL A 375 2.04 -8.03 -3.34
C VAL A 375 2.98 -8.82 -4.23
N SER A 376 3.53 -9.92 -3.71
CA SER A 376 4.41 -10.81 -4.48
C SER A 376 3.68 -11.33 -5.71
N MET A 377 4.29 -11.17 -6.88
CA MET A 377 3.70 -11.61 -8.14
C MET A 377 4.34 -12.91 -8.63
N THR A 378 3.58 -13.67 -9.41
CA THR A 378 4.08 -14.92 -10.01
C THR A 378 5.15 -14.71 -11.10
N ALA A 379 5.26 -13.50 -11.65
CA ALA A 379 6.32 -13.09 -12.57
C ALA A 379 6.44 -11.55 -12.61
N ALA A 380 7.63 -11.02 -12.92
CA ALA A 380 7.82 -9.60 -13.20
C ALA A 380 7.27 -9.24 -14.60
N THR A 381 6.63 -8.09 -14.73
CA THR A 381 5.75 -7.74 -15.85
C THR A 381 5.89 -6.28 -16.31
N PHE A 382 7.02 -5.65 -16.01
CA PHE A 382 7.34 -4.29 -16.44
C PHE A 382 6.99 -4.01 -17.93
N GLY A 383 6.13 -3.02 -18.14
CA GLY A 383 5.61 -2.56 -19.43
C GLY A 383 4.33 -3.27 -19.88
N ALA A 384 3.74 -4.12 -19.04
CA ALA A 384 2.60 -4.95 -19.35
C ALA A 384 1.61 -5.06 -18.17
N MET A 385 0.57 -5.89 -18.34
CA MET A 385 -0.33 -6.20 -17.25
C MET A 385 0.40 -6.99 -16.16
N ASN A 386 0.18 -6.63 -14.89
CA ASN A 386 0.81 -7.32 -13.77
C ASN A 386 0.47 -8.79 -13.77
N ALA A 387 1.39 -9.64 -13.31
CA ALA A 387 1.07 -11.04 -13.12
C ALA A 387 0.18 -11.22 -11.87
N PRO A 388 -0.59 -12.32 -11.77
CA PRO A 388 -1.36 -12.62 -10.58
C PRO A 388 -0.49 -12.68 -9.32
N ALA A 389 -1.11 -12.32 -8.19
CA ALA A 389 -0.51 -12.47 -6.87
C ALA A 389 -0.15 -13.94 -6.58
N GLN A 390 0.98 -14.14 -5.90
CA GLN A 390 1.38 -15.45 -5.40
C GLN A 390 0.58 -15.80 -4.13
N VAL A 391 0.17 -17.07 -4.01
CA VAL A 391 -0.62 -17.57 -2.88
C VAL A 391 -0.01 -18.86 -2.34
N GLY A 392 0.11 -18.95 -1.01
CA GLY A 392 0.63 -20.11 -0.29
C GLY A 392 2.16 -20.27 -0.36
N PRO A 393 2.72 -21.36 0.21
CA PRO A 393 2.05 -22.60 0.65
C PRO A 393 1.13 -22.55 1.88
N VAL A 394 1.19 -21.53 2.75
CA VAL A 394 0.26 -21.37 3.89
C VAL A 394 -0.58 -20.13 3.69
N ILE A 395 -1.88 -20.21 3.97
CA ILE A 395 -2.82 -19.09 3.80
C ILE A 395 -3.55 -18.78 5.11
N ILE A 396 -4.16 -17.60 5.17
CA ILE A 396 -5.15 -17.24 6.19
C ILE A 396 -6.49 -17.78 5.69
N SER A 397 -7.06 -18.76 6.39
CA SER A 397 -8.32 -19.41 6.00
C SER A 397 -9.54 -18.81 6.68
N GLU A 398 -9.40 -18.32 7.91
CA GLU A 398 -10.54 -17.81 8.67
C GLU A 398 -10.10 -16.69 9.64
N VAL A 399 -10.89 -15.62 9.73
CA VAL A 399 -10.67 -14.52 10.68
C VAL A 399 -11.96 -14.22 11.43
N MET A 400 -11.92 -14.38 12.75
CA MET A 400 -13.01 -13.99 13.64
C MET A 400 -12.62 -12.70 14.36
N TYR A 401 -13.09 -11.56 13.83
CA TYR A 401 -12.70 -10.24 14.34
C TYR A 401 -13.77 -9.57 15.23
N HIS A 402 -15.03 -10.03 15.23
CA HIS A 402 -16.11 -9.42 16.03
C HIS A 402 -17.12 -10.49 16.53
N PRO A 403 -16.71 -11.35 17.50
CA PRO A 403 -17.52 -12.46 17.97
C PRO A 403 -18.71 -12.07 18.83
N VAL A 404 -19.83 -12.77 18.67
CA VAL A 404 -21.01 -12.62 19.54
C VAL A 404 -20.83 -13.47 20.81
N ALA A 405 -19.88 -13.05 21.64
CA ALA A 405 -19.49 -13.75 22.86
C ALA A 405 -19.15 -12.77 24.00
N THR A 406 -19.02 -13.27 25.24
CA THR A 406 -18.63 -12.45 26.39
C THR A 406 -17.60 -13.16 27.27
N PRO A 407 -16.45 -12.53 27.59
CA PRO A 407 -15.93 -11.30 26.97
C PRO A 407 -15.60 -11.54 25.48
N GLU A 408 -16.02 -10.62 24.63
CA GLU A 408 -15.95 -10.70 23.16
C GLU A 408 -14.56 -11.12 22.67
N ASN A 409 -13.55 -10.33 22.99
CA ASN A 409 -12.19 -10.46 22.47
C ASN A 409 -11.48 -11.78 22.84
N SER A 410 -12.00 -12.53 23.83
CA SER A 410 -11.46 -13.85 24.18
C SER A 410 -11.86 -14.95 23.18
N PHE A 411 -12.71 -14.63 22.22
CA PHE A 411 -13.18 -15.54 21.18
C PHE A 411 -12.72 -15.14 19.77
N GLU A 412 -11.94 -14.07 19.63
CA GLU A 412 -11.28 -13.75 18.37
C GLU A 412 -10.18 -14.77 18.05
N TYR A 413 -9.96 -15.01 16.76
CA TYR A 413 -8.85 -15.83 16.29
C TYR A 413 -8.49 -15.53 14.84
N VAL A 414 -7.27 -15.92 14.48
CA VAL A 414 -6.80 -16.04 13.09
C VAL A 414 -6.49 -17.51 12.84
N GLU A 415 -7.07 -18.09 11.80
CA GLU A 415 -6.78 -19.46 11.37
C GLU A 415 -5.85 -19.46 10.16
N LEU A 416 -4.81 -20.30 10.23
CA LEU A 416 -3.93 -20.60 9.11
C LEU A 416 -4.19 -22.01 8.59
N PHE A 417 -4.14 -22.19 7.28
CA PHE A 417 -4.33 -23.47 6.59
C PHE A 417 -3.17 -23.74 5.64
N ASN A 418 -2.71 -25.00 5.58
CA ASN A 418 -1.73 -25.46 4.60
C ASN A 418 -2.41 -26.25 3.46
N PRO A 419 -2.82 -25.59 2.36
CA PRO A 419 -3.26 -26.28 1.14
C PRO A 419 -2.10 -26.93 0.36
N GLY A 420 -0.86 -26.60 0.71
CA GLY A 420 0.33 -27.04 0.01
C GLY A 420 0.58 -28.56 0.09
N PRO A 421 1.29 -29.14 -0.89
CA PRO A 421 1.51 -30.59 -1.00
C PRO A 421 2.57 -31.14 -0.03
N ALA A 422 3.14 -30.29 0.83
CA ALA A 422 4.19 -30.64 1.77
C ALA A 422 3.92 -30.07 3.17
N ILE A 423 4.54 -30.68 4.18
CA ILE A 423 4.59 -30.11 5.53
C ILE A 423 5.38 -28.80 5.51
N GLU A 424 4.82 -27.77 6.16
CA GLU A 424 5.47 -26.48 6.33
C GLU A 424 5.95 -26.30 7.77
N ASN A 425 7.22 -25.97 7.95
CA ASN A 425 7.77 -25.58 9.25
C ASN A 425 7.67 -24.06 9.38
N LEU A 426 7.08 -23.60 10.48
CA LEU A 426 6.78 -22.18 10.68
C LEU A 426 7.90 -21.42 11.41
N ALA A 427 9.14 -21.94 11.46
CA ALA A 427 10.27 -21.23 12.05
C ALA A 427 10.44 -19.82 11.45
N ASN A 428 10.43 -18.79 12.30
CA ASN A 428 10.57 -17.37 11.93
C ASN A 428 9.46 -16.82 11.02
N TRP A 429 8.36 -17.56 10.83
CA TRP A 429 7.14 -16.97 10.29
C TRP A 429 6.52 -16.04 11.32
N ARG A 430 5.65 -15.16 10.87
CA ARG A 430 4.97 -14.23 11.78
C ARG A 430 3.66 -13.69 11.23
N ILE A 431 2.78 -13.25 12.13
CA ILE A 431 1.59 -12.45 11.81
C ILE A 431 1.86 -11.00 12.26
N ARG A 432 1.45 -10.04 11.43
CA ARG A 432 1.50 -8.59 11.71
C ARG A 432 0.18 -7.92 11.31
N GLY A 433 -0.04 -6.71 11.82
CA GLY A 433 -1.20 -5.87 11.49
C GLY A 433 -2.06 -5.64 12.72
N GLY A 434 -3.26 -6.21 12.75
CA GLY A 434 -4.18 -6.13 13.89
C GLY A 434 -3.83 -7.09 15.02
N VAL A 435 -2.94 -8.06 14.78
CA VAL A 435 -2.36 -8.93 15.82
C VAL A 435 -0.91 -9.26 15.47
N ASP A 436 -0.08 -9.37 16.49
CA ASP A 436 1.34 -9.71 16.38
C ASP A 436 1.64 -11.06 17.04
N PHE A 437 2.16 -12.00 16.25
CA PHE A 437 2.58 -13.32 16.71
C PHE A 437 3.81 -13.81 15.94
N ASP A 438 4.82 -14.34 16.64
CA ASP A 438 6.03 -14.90 16.05
C ASP A 438 6.05 -16.43 16.26
N PHE A 439 6.20 -17.18 15.17
CA PHE A 439 6.26 -18.63 15.19
C PHE A 439 7.69 -19.12 15.46
N THR A 440 7.80 -20.29 16.09
CA THR A 440 9.07 -20.95 16.40
C THR A 440 9.25 -22.22 15.56
N ALA A 441 10.44 -22.79 15.57
CA ALA A 441 10.74 -24.05 14.87
C ALA A 441 9.95 -25.26 15.37
N GLU A 442 9.29 -25.14 16.53
CA GLU A 442 8.41 -26.17 17.10
C GLU A 442 7.01 -26.16 16.48
N HIS A 443 6.66 -25.12 15.72
CA HIS A 443 5.39 -25.02 15.01
C HIS A 443 5.55 -25.57 13.58
N SER A 444 4.64 -26.47 13.18
CA SER A 444 4.59 -27.03 11.84
C SER A 444 3.15 -27.35 11.45
N LEU A 445 2.85 -27.29 10.16
CA LEU A 445 1.53 -27.54 9.60
C LEU A 445 1.63 -28.60 8.50
N ASN A 446 1.04 -29.79 8.69
CA ASN A 446 0.99 -30.79 7.62
C ASN A 446 0.05 -30.34 6.51
N THR A 447 0.16 -30.96 5.33
CA THR A 447 -0.81 -30.78 4.24
C THR A 447 -2.23 -31.04 4.73
N GLY A 448 -3.12 -30.08 4.50
CA GLY A 448 -4.52 -30.14 4.88
C GLY A 448 -4.83 -29.83 6.35
N GLU A 449 -3.83 -29.45 7.16
CA GLU A 449 -4.04 -29.07 8.56
C GLU A 449 -4.29 -27.57 8.72
N THR A 450 -5.03 -27.22 9.78
CA THR A 450 -5.19 -25.85 10.25
C THR A 450 -4.58 -25.64 11.64
N ILE A 451 -4.25 -24.39 11.94
CA ILE A 451 -3.80 -23.94 13.26
C ILE A 451 -4.43 -22.59 13.58
N LEU A 452 -4.86 -22.41 14.83
CA LEU A 452 -5.44 -21.15 15.28
C LEU A 452 -4.45 -20.37 16.13
N VAL A 453 -4.38 -19.06 15.89
CA VAL A 453 -3.71 -18.10 16.78
C VAL A 453 -4.80 -17.32 17.52
N VAL A 454 -4.67 -17.19 18.85
CA VAL A 454 -5.67 -16.60 19.76
C VAL A 454 -5.05 -15.59 20.74
N GLY A 455 -5.89 -14.74 21.35
CA GLY A 455 -5.47 -13.66 22.26
C GLY A 455 -5.12 -14.07 23.70
N PHE A 456 -5.11 -15.36 24.02
CA PHE A 456 -4.72 -15.88 25.34
C PHE A 456 -3.65 -16.97 25.19
N ASP A 457 -2.88 -17.24 26.23
CA ASP A 457 -1.92 -18.36 26.25
C ASP A 457 -2.66 -19.69 26.49
N PRO A 458 -2.78 -20.59 25.50
CA PRO A 458 -3.53 -21.82 25.68
C PRO A 458 -2.86 -22.82 26.63
N ALA A 459 -1.56 -22.69 26.87
CA ALA A 459 -0.79 -23.57 27.74
C ALA A 459 -0.90 -23.17 29.22
N THR A 460 -1.04 -21.88 29.50
CA THR A 460 -1.12 -21.35 30.88
C THR A 460 -2.52 -20.91 31.30
N ASP A 461 -3.39 -20.49 30.37
CA ASP A 461 -4.80 -20.15 30.60
C ASP A 461 -5.75 -21.27 30.12
N LEU A 462 -5.80 -22.34 30.91
CA LEU A 462 -6.64 -23.51 30.62
C LEU A 462 -8.15 -23.20 30.67
N ILE A 463 -8.57 -22.15 31.37
CA ILE A 463 -9.98 -21.76 31.48
C ILE A 463 -10.44 -21.16 30.16
N SER A 464 -9.70 -20.16 29.65
CA SER A 464 -9.99 -19.55 28.35
C SER A 464 -9.90 -20.57 27.23
N SER A 465 -8.89 -21.46 27.25
CA SER A 465 -8.79 -22.55 26.28
C SER A 465 -10.02 -23.48 26.30
N THR A 466 -10.48 -23.89 27.49
CA THR A 466 -11.67 -24.75 27.62
C THR A 466 -12.93 -24.04 27.13
N ASN A 467 -13.10 -22.75 27.47
CA ASN A 467 -14.25 -21.96 27.06
C ASN A 467 -14.27 -21.74 25.54
N PHE A 468 -13.13 -21.39 24.94
CA PHE A 468 -12.98 -21.21 23.50
C PHE A 468 -13.34 -22.50 22.75
N ARG A 469 -12.74 -23.63 23.16
CA ARG A 469 -13.04 -24.94 22.56
C ARG A 469 -14.50 -25.32 22.71
N SER A 470 -15.10 -25.06 23.88
CA SER A 470 -16.52 -25.33 24.10
C SER A 470 -17.45 -24.41 23.30
N HIS A 471 -17.05 -23.17 23.03
CA HIS A 471 -17.84 -22.20 22.28
C HIS A 471 -17.90 -22.59 20.80
N TYR A 472 -16.75 -22.90 20.20
CA TYR A 472 -16.66 -23.27 18.79
C TYR A 472 -16.84 -24.78 18.52
N GLY A 473 -16.94 -25.61 19.56
CA GLY A 473 -17.16 -27.05 19.43
C GLY A 473 -15.96 -27.83 18.89
N ILE A 474 -14.74 -27.30 19.06
CA ILE A 474 -13.50 -27.91 18.53
C ILE A 474 -12.84 -28.83 19.56
N GLY A 475 -12.33 -29.98 19.10
CA GLY A 475 -11.65 -30.95 19.95
C GLY A 475 -10.18 -30.58 20.22
N PRO A 476 -9.50 -31.28 21.16
CA PRO A 476 -8.12 -31.00 21.54
C PRO A 476 -7.09 -31.21 20.42
N GLU A 477 -7.46 -31.89 19.34
CA GLU A 477 -6.65 -32.09 18.14
C GLU A 477 -6.42 -30.81 17.34
N VAL A 478 -7.31 -29.82 17.44
CA VAL A 478 -7.14 -28.51 16.78
C VAL A 478 -6.10 -27.71 17.56
N PRO A 479 -4.93 -27.40 16.98
CA PRO A 479 -3.87 -26.69 17.69
C PRO A 479 -4.28 -25.22 17.93
N LEU A 480 -4.08 -24.75 19.16
CA LEU A 480 -4.24 -23.34 19.55
C LEU A 480 -2.87 -22.79 19.95
N LEU A 481 -2.50 -21.66 19.37
CA LEU A 481 -1.30 -20.89 19.71
C LEU A 481 -1.68 -19.51 20.24
N GLY A 482 -0.88 -18.98 21.14
CA GLY A 482 -1.09 -17.66 21.72
C GLY A 482 -0.20 -17.43 22.94
N PRO A 483 -0.28 -16.25 23.57
CA PRO A 483 -1.11 -15.12 23.17
C PRO A 483 -0.43 -14.28 22.07
N TRP A 484 -1.21 -13.64 21.20
CA TRP A 484 -0.71 -12.51 20.42
C TRP A 484 -0.50 -11.26 21.29
N SER A 485 0.22 -10.25 20.79
CA SER A 485 0.65 -9.08 21.58
C SER A 485 0.04 -7.72 21.21
N ASP A 486 -0.40 -7.50 19.96
CA ASP A 486 -0.95 -6.20 19.47
C ASP A 486 -2.49 -6.20 19.30
N GLY A 487 -3.16 -7.30 19.65
CA GLY A 487 -4.62 -7.41 19.58
C GLY A 487 -5.37 -6.67 20.70
N PRO A 488 -6.71 -6.72 20.72
CA PRO A 488 -7.61 -7.53 19.88
C PRO A 488 -7.64 -7.12 18.40
N LEU A 489 -8.18 -8.00 17.57
CA LEU A 489 -8.61 -7.61 16.23
C LEU A 489 -9.67 -6.51 16.33
N ARG A 490 -9.69 -5.64 15.34
CA ARG A 490 -10.64 -4.54 15.28
C ARG A 490 -11.97 -5.01 14.70
N ASN A 491 -13.06 -4.47 15.26
CA ASN A 491 -14.43 -4.82 14.90
C ASN A 491 -14.94 -4.18 13.60
N ASP A 492 -14.29 -3.11 13.14
CA ASP A 492 -14.72 -2.28 12.02
C ASP A 492 -13.89 -2.53 10.75
N GLN A 493 -12.58 -2.68 10.90
CA GLN A 493 -11.65 -2.99 9.82
C GLN A 493 -10.32 -3.45 10.41
N GLY A 494 -9.53 -4.21 9.65
CA GLY A 494 -8.23 -4.63 10.14
C GLY A 494 -7.37 -5.27 9.06
N ILE A 495 -6.09 -5.42 9.37
CA ILE A 495 -5.13 -6.08 8.51
C ILE A 495 -4.63 -7.31 9.26
N VAL A 496 -4.64 -8.48 8.64
CA VAL A 496 -3.90 -9.64 9.13
C VAL A 496 -2.95 -10.05 8.03
N ARG A 497 -1.65 -9.88 8.27
CA ARG A 497 -0.58 -10.17 7.32
C ARG A 497 0.24 -11.35 7.81
N LEU A 498 0.17 -12.46 7.10
CA LEU A 498 1.05 -13.60 7.30
C LEU A 498 2.34 -13.37 6.53
N GLN A 499 3.47 -13.47 7.22
CA GLN A 499 4.79 -13.29 6.63
C GLN A 499 5.65 -14.54 6.83
N ARG A 500 6.38 -14.88 5.77
CA ARG A 500 7.32 -16.00 5.70
C ARG A 500 8.75 -15.44 5.64
N PRO A 501 9.72 -16.06 6.34
CA PRO A 501 11.12 -15.69 6.20
C PRO A 501 11.65 -16.11 4.82
N ASP A 502 12.45 -15.24 4.22
CA ASP A 502 13.34 -15.58 3.11
C ASP A 502 14.75 -15.93 3.60
N MET A 503 15.61 -16.38 2.69
CA MET A 503 16.99 -16.73 3.00
C MET A 503 17.77 -15.49 3.50
N PRO A 504 18.49 -15.60 4.64
CA PRO A 504 19.33 -14.52 5.13
C PRO A 504 20.37 -14.07 4.11
N PRO A 505 20.63 -12.75 3.99
CA PRO A 505 21.66 -12.25 3.09
C PRO A 505 23.05 -12.74 3.54
N PRO A 506 24.00 -13.00 2.62
CA PRO A 506 25.33 -13.48 2.99
C PRO A 506 26.11 -12.56 3.94
N ALA A 507 25.78 -11.26 3.94
CA ALA A 507 26.39 -10.25 4.78
C ALA A 507 25.86 -10.25 6.23
N ASP A 508 24.65 -10.79 6.45
CA ASP A 508 24.00 -10.85 7.76
C ASP A 508 23.13 -12.11 7.86
N LEU A 509 23.71 -13.18 8.43
CA LEU A 509 23.06 -14.48 8.56
C LEU A 509 21.99 -14.53 9.66
N GLU A 510 21.88 -13.47 10.48
CA GLU A 510 20.88 -13.38 11.57
C GLU A 510 19.63 -12.60 11.14
N LEU A 511 19.69 -11.90 10.00
CA LEU A 511 18.55 -11.20 9.40
C LEU A 511 17.73 -12.15 8.53
N TYR A 512 16.46 -12.35 8.86
CA TYR A 512 15.50 -13.04 8.00
C TYR A 512 14.57 -12.00 7.35
N PRO A 513 14.73 -11.67 6.05
CA PRO A 513 13.78 -10.83 5.34
C PRO A 513 12.38 -11.44 5.40
N GLN A 514 11.36 -10.64 5.67
CA GLN A 514 9.99 -11.13 5.91
C GLN A 514 9.09 -10.76 4.74
N VAL A 515 8.78 -11.76 3.91
CA VAL A 515 7.97 -11.62 2.70
C VAL A 515 6.51 -11.85 3.07
N THR A 516 5.60 -11.04 2.51
CA THR A 516 4.17 -11.29 2.67
C THR A 516 3.79 -12.56 1.91
N GLU A 517 3.27 -13.53 2.65
CA GLU A 517 2.76 -14.79 2.13
C GLU A 517 1.26 -14.68 1.80
N ASP A 518 0.50 -14.10 2.72
CA ASP A 518 -0.93 -13.84 2.57
C ASP A 518 -1.32 -12.62 3.41
N GLU A 519 -2.35 -11.90 3.00
CA GLU A 519 -2.80 -10.70 3.71
C GLU A 519 -4.29 -10.45 3.50
N VAL A 520 -5.05 -10.32 4.58
CA VAL A 520 -6.44 -9.86 4.53
C VAL A 520 -6.56 -8.46 5.12
N ARG A 521 -7.11 -7.53 4.34
CA ARG A 521 -7.48 -6.18 4.81
C ARG A 521 -9.00 -6.03 4.82
N TYR A 522 -9.62 -6.52 5.87
CA TYR A 522 -11.07 -6.58 5.95
C TYR A 522 -11.69 -5.24 6.35
N LEU A 523 -12.94 -5.04 5.93
CA LEU A 523 -13.85 -3.99 6.38
C LEU A 523 -15.14 -4.64 6.88
N ALA A 524 -15.84 -4.00 7.81
CA ALA A 524 -17.17 -4.37 8.28
C ALA A 524 -18.29 -3.96 7.31
N THR A 525 -17.94 -3.27 6.22
CA THR A 525 -18.87 -2.74 5.22
C THR A 525 -18.58 -3.30 3.83
N ALA A 526 -19.60 -3.25 2.96
CA ALA A 526 -19.47 -3.68 1.57
C ALA A 526 -18.30 -2.93 0.87
N PRO A 527 -17.51 -3.60 0.00
CA PRO A 527 -17.80 -4.91 -0.62
C PRO A 527 -17.41 -6.14 0.21
N TRP A 528 -16.88 -5.96 1.43
CA TRP A 528 -16.59 -7.08 2.33
C TRP A 528 -17.88 -7.70 2.91
N PRO A 529 -17.86 -9.00 3.26
CA PRO A 529 -18.99 -9.62 3.93
C PRO A 529 -19.33 -8.88 5.23
N THR A 530 -20.61 -8.52 5.43
CA THR A 530 -21.05 -7.79 6.63
C THR A 530 -21.57 -8.71 7.74
N GLY A 531 -21.74 -10.01 7.45
CA GLY A 531 -22.14 -11.02 8.46
C GLY A 531 -21.14 -11.16 9.63
N PRO A 532 -19.82 -11.07 9.38
CA PRO A 532 -18.81 -11.16 10.44
C PRO A 532 -18.69 -9.95 11.35
N ASP A 533 -19.35 -8.82 11.03
CA ASP A 533 -19.39 -7.63 11.88
C ASP A 533 -20.43 -7.79 13.01
N GLY A 534 -20.11 -8.55 14.04
CA GLY A 534 -20.90 -8.62 15.27
C GLY A 534 -22.25 -9.34 15.13
N ASN A 535 -22.52 -9.96 13.98
CA ASN A 535 -23.72 -10.77 13.73
C ASN A 535 -23.48 -12.27 13.91
N GLY A 536 -22.29 -12.65 14.40
CA GLY A 536 -21.93 -14.01 14.78
C GLY A 536 -21.22 -14.82 13.71
N GLY A 537 -20.96 -14.23 12.54
CA GLY A 537 -20.14 -14.85 11.49
C GLY A 537 -18.64 -14.61 11.66
N SER A 538 -17.84 -15.37 10.92
CA SER A 538 -16.41 -15.12 10.67
C SER A 538 -16.18 -14.86 9.19
N LEU A 539 -15.07 -14.20 8.86
CA LEU A 539 -14.58 -14.17 7.48
C LEU A 539 -13.96 -15.52 7.17
N GLN A 540 -14.48 -16.22 6.17
CA GLN A 540 -13.96 -17.49 5.69
C GLN A 540 -13.47 -17.36 4.26
N ARG A 541 -12.26 -17.86 4.01
CA ARG A 541 -11.66 -17.89 2.68
C ARG A 541 -12.49 -18.81 1.80
N VAL A 542 -12.96 -18.27 0.68
CA VAL A 542 -13.80 -19.01 -0.27
C VAL A 542 -13.01 -20.13 -0.93
N ASP A 543 -11.81 -19.82 -1.41
CA ASP A 543 -10.93 -20.79 -2.07
C ASP A 543 -9.48 -20.51 -1.67
N SER A 544 -8.74 -21.58 -1.35
CA SER A 544 -7.38 -21.49 -0.85
C SER A 544 -6.33 -21.02 -1.88
N SER A 545 -6.69 -20.99 -3.16
CA SER A 545 -5.91 -20.44 -4.27
C SER A 545 -6.11 -18.94 -4.48
N LEU A 546 -7.14 -18.35 -3.89
CA LEU A 546 -7.40 -16.92 -3.98
C LEU A 546 -6.47 -16.15 -3.05
N PHE A 547 -6.07 -14.96 -3.46
CA PHE A 547 -5.24 -14.08 -2.65
C PHE A 547 -6.04 -13.36 -1.57
N GLY A 548 -5.38 -13.18 -0.42
CA GLY A 548 -5.84 -12.58 0.83
C GLY A 548 -6.75 -11.38 0.71
N ASN A 549 -6.36 -10.48 -0.17
CA ASN A 549 -6.62 -9.07 0.06
C ASN A 549 -7.81 -8.52 -0.71
N PHE A 550 -8.63 -9.41 -1.29
CA PHE A 550 -9.82 -9.04 -2.02
C PHE A 550 -11.05 -9.48 -1.25
N SER A 551 -12.05 -8.61 -1.14
CA SER A 551 -13.33 -8.96 -0.51
C SER A 551 -14.02 -10.15 -1.20
N SER A 552 -13.80 -10.33 -2.51
CA SER A 552 -14.31 -11.48 -3.28
C SER A 552 -13.67 -12.82 -2.89
N SER A 553 -12.53 -12.80 -2.18
CA SER A 553 -11.88 -14.01 -1.66
C SER A 553 -12.52 -14.51 -0.38
N TRP A 554 -13.49 -13.77 0.19
CA TRP A 554 -14.07 -14.04 1.51
C TRP A 554 -15.59 -14.13 1.46
N THR A 555 -16.13 -15.03 2.26
CA THR A 555 -17.54 -15.09 2.62
C THR A 555 -17.70 -14.85 4.12
N GLY A 556 -18.91 -14.48 4.55
CA GLY A 556 -19.26 -14.29 5.94
C GLY A 556 -20.17 -15.41 6.41
N GLU A 557 -19.62 -16.38 7.13
CA GLU A 557 -20.31 -17.63 7.46
C GLU A 557 -20.28 -17.93 8.96
N THR A 558 -21.01 -18.96 9.39
CA THR A 558 -20.94 -19.42 10.79
C THR A 558 -19.52 -19.91 11.09
N PRO A 559 -18.89 -19.47 12.20
CA PRO A 559 -17.49 -19.80 12.50
C PRO A 559 -17.22 -21.30 12.47
N SER A 560 -16.16 -21.68 11.76
CA SER A 560 -15.78 -23.08 11.50
C SER A 560 -14.33 -23.43 11.88
N PRO A 561 -13.77 -22.88 12.97
CA PRO A 561 -12.37 -23.06 13.27
C PRO A 561 -12.00 -24.54 13.41
N GLY A 562 -10.79 -24.89 12.99
CA GLY A 562 -10.31 -26.28 12.97
C GLY A 562 -10.83 -27.10 11.80
N THR A 563 -11.61 -26.51 10.89
CA THR A 563 -12.10 -27.17 9.68
C THR A 563 -11.29 -26.68 8.49
N ALA A 564 -10.72 -27.58 7.70
CA ALA A 564 -10.02 -27.20 6.48
C ALA A 564 -10.95 -26.39 5.56
N ALA A 565 -10.42 -25.33 4.94
CA ALA A 565 -11.16 -24.52 3.99
C ALA A 565 -11.81 -25.42 2.94
N ALA A 566 -13.13 -25.35 2.80
CA ALA A 566 -13.84 -26.14 1.80
C ALA A 566 -13.42 -25.65 0.42
N GLU A 567 -12.87 -26.53 -0.42
CA GLU A 567 -12.65 -26.17 -1.81
C GLU A 567 -13.99 -26.00 -2.52
N ILE A 568 -14.11 -24.89 -3.25
CA ILE A 568 -15.30 -24.59 -4.04
C ILE A 568 -15.52 -25.64 -5.12
N SER A 569 -16.79 -25.93 -5.42
CA SER A 569 -17.17 -26.60 -6.65
C SER A 569 -17.32 -25.60 -7.80
N TYR A 570 -17.37 -26.06 -9.04
CA TYR A 570 -17.68 -25.22 -10.19
C TYR A 570 -19.02 -24.48 -10.01
N ALA A 571 -19.98 -25.10 -9.32
CA ALA A 571 -21.27 -24.46 -9.05
C ALA A 571 -21.12 -23.20 -8.16
N ASP A 572 -20.21 -23.25 -7.18
CA ASP A 572 -19.90 -22.13 -6.31
C ASP A 572 -19.04 -21.09 -7.06
N PHE A 573 -17.97 -21.54 -7.75
CA PHE A 573 -17.15 -20.69 -8.62
C PHE A 573 -17.99 -19.87 -9.61
N ARG A 574 -19.03 -20.48 -10.18
CA ARG A 574 -19.92 -19.84 -11.14
C ARG A 574 -20.75 -18.71 -10.54
N GLU A 575 -21.28 -18.87 -9.34
CA GLU A 575 -22.04 -17.79 -8.68
C GLU A 575 -21.13 -16.63 -8.31
N LEU A 576 -19.90 -16.92 -7.86
CA LEU A 576 -18.91 -15.90 -7.51
C LEU A 576 -18.40 -15.14 -8.74
N THR A 577 -18.08 -15.85 -9.82
CA THR A 577 -17.42 -15.27 -10.99
C THR A 577 -18.40 -14.52 -11.89
N PHE A 578 -19.56 -15.10 -12.17
CA PHE A 578 -20.52 -14.50 -13.11
C PHE A 578 -21.63 -13.71 -12.40
N GLY A 579 -21.69 -13.75 -11.07
CA GLY A 579 -22.73 -13.12 -10.26
C GLY A 579 -23.92 -14.04 -9.96
N PRO A 580 -24.82 -13.61 -9.05
CA PRO A 580 -25.86 -14.47 -8.49
C PRO A 580 -26.88 -14.91 -9.54
N GLY A 581 -27.35 -16.16 -9.43
CA GLY A 581 -28.48 -16.63 -10.23
C GLY A 581 -28.10 -17.05 -11.65
N SER A 582 -26.83 -17.41 -11.89
CA SER A 582 -26.46 -18.24 -13.03
C SER A 582 -26.77 -17.59 -14.40
N PRO A 583 -26.16 -16.45 -14.74
CA PRO A 583 -26.45 -15.72 -15.97
C PRO A 583 -26.19 -16.56 -17.23
N ALA A 584 -26.85 -16.23 -18.34
CA ALA A 584 -26.68 -16.94 -19.61
C ALA A 584 -25.23 -16.85 -20.09
N GLY A 585 -24.64 -17.96 -20.53
CA GLY A 585 -23.22 -18.05 -20.92
C GLY A 585 -22.29 -18.60 -19.82
N SER A 586 -22.77 -18.74 -18.57
CA SER A 586 -21.95 -19.15 -17.41
C SER A 586 -21.88 -20.66 -17.15
N SER A 587 -22.54 -21.49 -17.97
CA SER A 587 -22.53 -22.94 -17.77
C SER A 587 -21.15 -23.54 -18.06
N GLU A 588 -20.86 -24.72 -17.50
CA GLU A 588 -19.58 -25.44 -17.65
C GLU A 588 -19.11 -25.55 -19.10
N LEU A 589 -20.05 -25.78 -20.02
CA LEU A 589 -19.80 -26.05 -21.43
C LEU A 589 -20.05 -24.82 -22.33
N GLU A 590 -20.19 -23.64 -21.72
CA GLU A 590 -20.24 -22.37 -22.43
C GLU A 590 -18.85 -21.70 -22.36
N ASP A 591 -18.66 -20.72 -23.24
CA ASP A 591 -17.45 -19.91 -23.40
C ASP A 591 -17.95 -18.47 -23.23
N PHE A 592 -17.79 -17.92 -22.04
CA PHE A 592 -18.45 -16.67 -21.66
C PHE A 592 -17.81 -15.45 -22.31
N ASP A 593 -16.48 -15.44 -22.44
CA ASP A 593 -15.69 -14.34 -22.98
C ASP A 593 -15.32 -14.49 -24.46
N LEU A 594 -15.68 -15.62 -25.07
CA LEU A 594 -15.56 -15.95 -26.50
C LEU A 594 -14.13 -16.10 -26.99
N ASP A 595 -13.24 -16.60 -26.13
CA ASP A 595 -11.83 -16.80 -26.45
C ASP A 595 -11.51 -18.22 -26.97
N GLY A 596 -12.50 -19.11 -26.92
CA GLY A 596 -12.43 -20.49 -27.39
C GLY A 596 -12.16 -21.53 -26.29
N PHE A 597 -12.02 -21.11 -25.02
CA PHE A 597 -12.02 -22.00 -23.86
C PHE A 597 -13.42 -22.14 -23.27
N LEU A 598 -13.71 -23.31 -22.72
CA LEU A 598 -14.94 -23.52 -21.98
C LEU A 598 -14.72 -23.08 -20.53
N ASN A 599 -15.74 -22.51 -19.90
CA ASN A 599 -15.66 -22.02 -18.51
C ASN A 599 -15.14 -23.10 -17.54
N ILE A 600 -15.47 -24.39 -17.75
CA ILE A 600 -14.95 -25.49 -16.93
C ILE A 600 -13.45 -25.78 -17.16
N VAL A 601 -12.97 -25.55 -18.38
CA VAL A 601 -11.56 -25.68 -18.71
C VAL A 601 -10.79 -24.54 -18.07
N GLU A 602 -11.33 -23.33 -18.12
CA GLU A 602 -10.75 -22.18 -17.46
C GLU A 602 -10.68 -22.36 -15.95
N TYR A 603 -11.77 -22.79 -15.33
CA TYR A 603 -11.80 -23.19 -13.92
C TYR A 603 -10.71 -24.23 -13.59
N ALA A 604 -10.61 -25.30 -14.37
CA ALA A 604 -9.64 -26.38 -14.12
C ALA A 604 -8.17 -25.97 -14.31
N LEU A 605 -7.93 -24.96 -15.14
CA LEU A 605 -6.60 -24.45 -15.48
C LEU A 605 -6.27 -23.15 -14.72
N GLY A 606 -7.19 -22.61 -13.92
CA GLY A 606 -7.03 -21.35 -13.20
C GLY A 606 -7.03 -20.10 -14.11
N LEU A 607 -7.75 -20.14 -15.24
CA LEU A 607 -7.94 -19.02 -16.16
C LEU A 607 -9.17 -18.19 -15.75
N ASN A 608 -9.32 -17.00 -16.33
CA ASN A 608 -10.40 -16.07 -15.98
C ASN A 608 -11.48 -15.99 -17.08
N PRO A 609 -12.67 -16.58 -16.86
CA PRO A 609 -13.73 -16.69 -17.87
C PRO A 609 -14.49 -15.39 -18.15
N LEU A 610 -14.05 -14.26 -17.57
CA LEU A 610 -14.57 -12.93 -17.88
C LEU A 610 -13.66 -12.14 -18.83
N LEU A 611 -12.48 -12.67 -19.13
CA LEU A 611 -11.41 -11.97 -19.84
C LEU A 611 -10.80 -12.88 -20.88
N ALA A 612 -11.02 -12.57 -22.16
CA ALA A 612 -10.40 -13.27 -23.26
C ALA A 612 -8.85 -13.16 -23.21
N ASP A 613 -8.19 -14.13 -22.58
CA ASP A 613 -6.77 -14.13 -22.26
C ASP A 613 -6.10 -15.49 -22.52
N ALA A 614 -5.47 -15.59 -23.69
CA ALA A 614 -4.74 -16.79 -24.11
C ALA A 614 -3.32 -16.91 -23.51
N SER A 615 -2.87 -16.02 -22.63
CA SER A 615 -1.47 -15.98 -22.16
C SER A 615 -1.08 -17.14 -21.25
N LEU A 616 -2.04 -17.68 -20.49
CA LEU A 616 -1.91 -18.88 -19.66
C LEU A 616 -2.50 -20.14 -20.34
N ALA A 617 -2.91 -20.03 -21.60
CA ALA A 617 -3.43 -21.16 -22.36
C ALA A 617 -2.38 -22.27 -22.52
N PRO A 618 -2.82 -23.55 -22.63
CA PRO A 618 -1.93 -24.65 -22.96
C PRO A 618 -1.08 -24.36 -24.21
N SER A 619 0.24 -24.31 -24.04
CA SER A 619 1.19 -23.94 -25.07
C SER A 619 1.90 -25.19 -25.62
N PRO A 620 1.63 -25.58 -26.89
CA PRO A 620 2.32 -26.70 -27.52
C PRO A 620 3.64 -26.25 -28.14
N VAL A 621 4.74 -26.95 -27.81
CA VAL A 621 6.07 -26.74 -28.38
C VAL A 621 6.59 -28.04 -28.97
N ILE A 622 7.21 -27.96 -30.16
CA ILE A 622 7.97 -29.07 -30.74
C ILE A 622 9.45 -28.78 -30.57
N GLU A 623 10.14 -29.61 -29.79
CA GLU A 623 11.58 -29.50 -29.58
C GLU A 623 12.19 -30.91 -29.47
N GLY A 624 13.36 -31.12 -30.08
CA GLY A 624 14.07 -32.40 -29.97
C GLY A 624 13.34 -33.63 -30.53
N GLY A 625 12.27 -33.46 -31.31
CA GLY A 625 11.42 -34.55 -31.80
C GLY A 625 10.30 -34.95 -30.84
N GLU A 626 10.10 -34.20 -29.75
CA GLU A 626 8.95 -34.32 -28.86
C GLU A 626 7.95 -33.20 -29.10
N LEU A 627 6.67 -33.54 -29.01
CA LEU A 627 5.58 -32.60 -28.87
C LEU A 627 5.27 -32.47 -27.38
N THR A 628 5.51 -31.28 -26.83
CA THR A 628 5.30 -30.94 -25.42
C THR A 628 4.14 -29.97 -25.29
N LEU A 629 3.19 -30.25 -24.40
CA LEU A 629 2.17 -29.31 -23.98
C LEU A 629 2.49 -28.81 -22.58
N THR A 630 2.68 -27.50 -22.42
CA THR A 630 2.82 -26.84 -21.11
C THR A 630 1.52 -26.15 -20.77
N PHE A 631 1.00 -26.34 -19.57
CA PHE A 631 -0.29 -25.80 -19.15
C PHE A 631 -0.31 -25.56 -17.63
N PRO A 632 -1.04 -24.54 -17.15
CA PRO A 632 -1.33 -24.40 -15.74
C PRO A 632 -2.35 -25.48 -15.32
N SER A 633 -2.24 -25.94 -14.09
CA SER A 633 -3.16 -26.90 -13.50
C SER A 633 -3.39 -26.45 -12.07
N ASN A 634 -4.65 -26.40 -11.66
CA ASN A 634 -4.97 -26.26 -10.26
C ASN A 634 -5.06 -27.67 -9.64
N PRO A 635 -4.05 -28.12 -8.87
CA PRO A 635 -4.05 -29.48 -8.31
C PRO A 635 -4.99 -29.63 -7.11
N LEU A 636 -5.55 -28.51 -6.64
CA LEU A 636 -6.37 -28.45 -5.44
C LEU A 636 -7.78 -28.93 -5.78
N LEU A 637 -8.40 -28.41 -6.84
CA LEU A 637 -9.78 -28.73 -7.27
C LEU A 637 -10.16 -30.21 -7.13
N SER A 638 -11.03 -30.49 -6.16
CA SER A 638 -11.55 -31.83 -5.90
C SER A 638 -12.74 -32.24 -6.80
N ASP A 639 -13.40 -31.28 -7.44
CA ASP A 639 -14.62 -31.48 -8.24
C ASP A 639 -14.36 -31.58 -9.76
N VAL A 640 -13.10 -31.39 -10.20
CA VAL A 640 -12.69 -31.58 -11.60
C VAL A 640 -11.37 -32.33 -11.70
N ARG A 641 -11.22 -33.10 -12.78
CA ARG A 641 -9.98 -33.80 -13.12
C ARG A 641 -9.50 -33.43 -14.51
N SER A 642 -8.27 -32.95 -14.58
CA SER A 642 -7.55 -32.67 -15.82
C SER A 642 -6.60 -33.81 -16.17
N ILE A 643 -6.69 -34.32 -17.40
CA ILE A 643 -5.79 -35.36 -17.94
C ILE A 643 -5.33 -34.91 -19.33
N VAL A 644 -4.03 -34.95 -19.58
CA VAL A 644 -3.52 -34.78 -20.95
C VAL A 644 -3.72 -36.08 -21.71
N GLU A 645 -4.19 -35.99 -22.94
CA GLU A 645 -4.35 -37.15 -23.81
C GLU A 645 -3.71 -36.87 -25.17
N PHE A 646 -3.23 -37.93 -25.82
CA PHE A 646 -2.76 -37.86 -27.20
C PHE A 646 -3.62 -38.70 -28.14
N SER A 647 -3.62 -38.33 -29.41
CA SER A 647 -4.30 -39.05 -30.49
C SER A 647 -3.50 -38.99 -31.79
N THR A 648 -3.68 -39.98 -32.65
CA THR A 648 -3.13 -40.01 -34.01
C THR A 648 -4.19 -39.82 -35.09
N ASP A 649 -5.48 -39.87 -34.73
CA ASP A 649 -6.62 -39.86 -35.66
C ASP A 649 -7.76 -38.90 -35.23
N LEU A 650 -7.60 -38.19 -34.12
CA LEU A 650 -8.61 -37.34 -33.46
C LEU A 650 -9.87 -38.08 -32.97
N ALA A 651 -9.92 -39.41 -33.11
CA ALA A 651 -11.04 -40.24 -32.72
C ALA A 651 -10.74 -41.05 -31.46
N THR A 652 -9.56 -41.66 -31.41
CA THR A 652 -9.10 -42.46 -30.28
C THR A 652 -8.09 -41.65 -29.47
N TRP A 653 -8.37 -41.46 -28.18
CA TRP A 653 -7.53 -40.68 -27.27
C TRP A 653 -6.94 -41.58 -26.19
N THR A 654 -5.66 -41.40 -25.91
CA THR A 654 -4.90 -42.19 -24.92
C THR A 654 -4.33 -41.26 -23.86
N PRO A 655 -4.50 -41.54 -22.56
CA PRO A 655 -3.90 -40.74 -21.49
C PRO A 655 -2.37 -40.63 -21.61
N LEU A 656 -1.87 -39.43 -21.36
CA LEU A 656 -0.46 -39.07 -21.35
C LEU A 656 -0.11 -38.53 -19.95
N GLY A 657 0.93 -39.10 -19.34
CA GLY A 657 1.43 -38.61 -18.06
C GLY A 657 2.12 -37.25 -18.21
N ASP A 658 2.05 -36.44 -17.16
CA ASP A 658 2.62 -35.11 -17.10
C ASP A 658 3.43 -34.90 -15.82
N VAL A 659 4.28 -33.87 -15.82
CA VAL A 659 5.19 -33.55 -14.71
C VAL A 659 5.15 -32.05 -14.41
N ALA A 660 5.32 -31.69 -13.14
CA ALA A 660 5.46 -30.29 -12.75
C ALA A 660 6.69 -29.66 -13.41
N VAL A 661 6.57 -28.40 -13.84
CA VAL A 661 7.69 -27.60 -14.31
C VAL A 661 8.37 -26.97 -13.09
N PRO A 662 9.66 -27.26 -12.82
CA PRO A 662 10.37 -26.64 -11.71
C PRO A 662 10.68 -25.18 -12.06
N THR A 663 9.71 -24.30 -11.88
CA THR A 663 9.95 -22.87 -11.72
C THR A 663 10.04 -22.63 -10.23
N GLY A 664 11.16 -22.08 -9.76
CA GLY A 664 11.29 -21.72 -8.34
C GLY A 664 10.12 -20.81 -7.97
N ASN A 665 9.18 -21.37 -7.20
CA ASN A 665 8.11 -20.69 -6.48
C ASN A 665 6.70 -20.62 -7.12
N SER A 666 6.33 -21.53 -8.03
CA SER A 666 4.90 -21.78 -8.33
C SER A 666 4.60 -23.26 -8.63
N SER A 667 3.61 -23.84 -7.92
CA SER A 667 3.17 -25.24 -8.07
C SER A 667 2.07 -25.44 -9.13
N GLY A 668 1.87 -24.47 -10.03
CA GLY A 668 0.77 -24.49 -11.00
C GLY A 668 1.13 -25.03 -12.41
N LEU A 669 2.37 -24.88 -12.89
CA LEU A 669 2.70 -25.26 -14.28
C LEU A 669 3.08 -26.73 -14.43
N ARG A 670 2.45 -27.40 -15.38
CA ARG A 670 2.69 -28.80 -15.72
C ARG A 670 3.05 -28.93 -17.20
N LYS A 671 3.81 -29.97 -17.54
CA LYS A 671 4.14 -30.30 -18.92
C LYS A 671 3.95 -31.78 -19.21
N ALA A 672 3.41 -32.08 -20.38
CA ALA A 672 3.27 -33.43 -20.90
C ALA A 672 3.98 -33.52 -22.25
N SER A 673 4.87 -34.50 -22.40
CA SER A 673 5.71 -34.66 -23.58
C SER A 673 5.51 -36.03 -24.22
N ILE A 674 5.47 -36.08 -25.55
CA ILE A 674 5.38 -37.33 -26.31
C ILE A 674 6.30 -37.29 -27.54
N THR A 675 7.07 -38.36 -27.75
CA THR A 675 7.92 -38.51 -28.93
C THR A 675 7.07 -38.63 -30.19
N MET A 676 7.37 -37.81 -31.21
CA MET A 676 6.58 -37.76 -32.43
C MET A 676 6.74 -39.00 -33.32
N ALA A 677 7.93 -39.60 -33.37
CA ALA A 677 8.16 -40.82 -34.17
C ALA A 677 7.63 -42.08 -33.46
N PRO A 678 7.02 -43.05 -34.17
CA PRO A 678 6.85 -43.15 -35.62
C PRO A 678 5.52 -42.59 -36.14
N TYR A 679 4.83 -41.74 -35.39
CA TYR A 679 3.50 -41.25 -35.76
C TYR A 679 3.57 -40.26 -36.93
N GLU A 680 2.78 -40.49 -37.97
CA GLU A 680 2.66 -39.55 -39.09
C GLU A 680 1.88 -38.28 -38.71
N ARG A 681 1.01 -38.38 -37.70
CA ARG A 681 0.21 -37.28 -37.13
C ARG A 681 0.04 -37.52 -35.64
N LEU A 682 0.13 -36.45 -34.86
CA LEU A 682 0.01 -36.49 -33.42
C LEU A 682 -0.71 -35.22 -32.94
N PHE A 683 -1.67 -35.40 -32.04
CA PHE A 683 -2.48 -34.34 -31.45
C PHE A 683 -2.45 -34.49 -29.93
N LEU A 684 -2.44 -33.38 -29.21
CA LEU A 684 -2.60 -33.32 -27.76
C LEU A 684 -3.88 -32.58 -27.43
N ARG A 685 -4.52 -32.96 -26.31
CA ARG A 685 -5.59 -32.20 -25.68
C ARG A 685 -5.52 -32.32 -24.17
N ILE A 686 -6.20 -31.43 -23.49
CA ILE A 686 -6.53 -31.57 -22.07
C ILE A 686 -8.00 -31.99 -21.99
N SER A 687 -8.27 -33.09 -21.30
CA SER A 687 -9.62 -33.54 -20.97
C SER A 687 -9.93 -33.14 -19.54
N VAL A 688 -10.94 -32.30 -19.35
CA VAL A 688 -11.46 -31.90 -18.05
C VAL A 688 -12.76 -32.66 -17.79
N THR A 689 -12.87 -33.32 -16.65
CA THR A 689 -14.04 -34.12 -16.27
C THR A 689 -14.49 -33.73 -14.89
N THR A 690 -15.77 -33.37 -14.73
CA THR A 690 -16.37 -33.19 -13.40
C THR A 690 -16.36 -34.51 -12.62
N ILE A 691 -16.03 -34.43 -11.34
CA ILE A 691 -16.05 -35.55 -10.40
C ILE A 691 -17.14 -35.25 -9.37
N PRO A 692 -18.04 -36.22 -9.09
CA PRO A 692 -19.09 -36.06 -8.09
C PRO A 692 -18.59 -36.13 -6.64
#